data_AF-A0A439VM53-F1
#
_entry.id   AF-A0A439VM53-F1
#
_cell.length_a   1.000
_cell.length_b   1.000
_cell.length_c   1.000
_cell.angle_alpha   90.00
_cell.angle_beta   90.00
_cell.angle_gamma   90.00
#
_symmetry.space_group_name_H-M   'P 1'
#
loop_
_entity.id
_entity.type
_entity.pdbx_description
1 polymer ?
#
loop_
_entity_poly.entity_id
_entity_poly.type
_entity_poly.pdbx_seq_one_letter_code
_entity_poly.pdbx_strand_id
1 'polypeptide(L)'
;MAERAGEVVSKRELFDIVWPNTAVEESSLRVHVAALRRALGEGEGDNRYIATIPGRGYRFVAPVATSGHPALRQTDAAARPRTDGIVVTGIRIFGRDDFVASLDALLHERRLVTVVGPGGMGKTSVALAVTDCVAPRYSDGAFIVELARLADPRLAPTALATTLGKPARSKDATPELLEFLQDKHMLVVLDNCEHLIDAAAELAERITQNTSQVSVLATSREPLRALGETVARLPSLGFPTRLEGLTTAEALSFPAMQLFLDRAKATRSDFELDDSTVPFAADICRRLDGIPLAIELAAGRVDAFGIRELASLLDERFRVLNRGRRTALPRQQTLSATFDWSYELLSESEQTVLRRLSVFVGAVSMEPALAVAAGSGHSTSDTAAVIAGLVSKSLVAADTGGPVTQYRMLESTRSYAREKLIEAGESSAAARRHASFYAALLDRAHSEFLSKPLAEWMAEYSSSIDNVHVAIDWALSPDGDSDVGVALTANAVPLWTRLTLLEECRTRVERALSVLSPDVARGGKREMQLFAAFAAASTLTKGPGPESELAWLATLQIAERIGDIDYQLRALWGIWIGHHTGESQAKALEAARQFREVATLSSDVADPIVGDRIIGTVLWAQGELQAARSTMERVLRSYVAPSDRSHLIRFQFDQRVTAYSALSLTLWLQGFPEQAMKIVETSAQLAQILAHDPSIFHAIALSGCRVALLAGDRPSADRLLALLQGAVARQVSYGVWIRAYRGEIMIRDGDPEAGSRLLEVALTELPKAAFHAHYAPLRAALAQGFAAAGRVDDATIAIEHALALAERTGDVWYFPELLRIKGEFLVARRAPDAAEETFLLSLDWARRQGALAWELRTGISLARLWAEQDRIDVAHAFLSELRARFTEGFETVDLVEAAQLLTRLEDSRRGDTDEIETDKSARGKLL
;
A
#
# COMPACT_ATOMS: atom_id res chain seq x y z
N MET A 1 -40.10 22.15 47.30
CA MET A 1 -41.54 22.43 47.09
C MET A 1 -42.43 21.44 47.85
N ALA A 2 -42.28 20.12 47.69
CA ALA A 2 -43.07 19.13 48.43
C ALA A 2 -42.79 19.12 49.96
N GLU A 3 -41.54 19.33 50.37
CA GLU A 3 -41.14 19.48 51.79
C GLU A 3 -41.81 20.67 52.50
N ARG A 4 -42.28 21.66 51.72
CA ARG A 4 -42.97 22.87 52.19
C ARG A 4 -44.33 23.00 51.50
N ALA A 5 -45.07 21.89 51.40
CA ALA A 5 -46.37 21.86 50.75
C ALA A 5 -47.32 22.90 51.38
N GLY A 6 -48.04 23.65 50.53
CA GLY A 6 -48.89 24.77 50.93
C GLY A 6 -48.18 26.13 50.99
N GLU A 7 -46.85 26.19 51.04
CA GLU A 7 -46.09 27.46 51.10
C GLU A 7 -45.62 27.93 49.71
N VAL A 8 -45.46 29.26 49.54
CA VAL A 8 -44.87 29.81 48.31
C VAL A 8 -43.36 29.79 48.45
N VAL A 9 -42.68 29.06 47.57
CA VAL A 9 -41.22 29.08 47.43
C VAL A 9 -40.87 30.06 46.32
N SER A 10 -40.00 31.02 46.61
CA SER A 10 -39.63 32.06 45.65
C SER A 10 -38.74 31.50 44.52
N LYS A 11 -38.71 32.18 43.37
CA LYS A 11 -37.84 31.78 42.25
C LYS A 11 -36.37 31.76 42.65
N ARG A 12 -35.93 32.75 43.43
CA ARG A 12 -34.55 32.88 43.92
C ARG A 12 -34.17 31.71 44.82
N GLU A 13 -35.02 31.34 45.78
CA GLU A 13 -34.77 30.15 46.62
C GLU A 13 -34.72 28.86 45.80
N LEU A 14 -35.54 28.73 44.75
CA LEU A 14 -35.46 27.57 43.86
C LEU A 14 -34.15 27.56 43.05
N PHE A 15 -33.65 28.72 42.63
CA PHE A 15 -32.33 28.82 42.01
C PHE A 15 -31.22 28.45 42.99
N ASP A 16 -31.24 28.99 44.21
CA ASP A 16 -30.19 28.75 45.20
C ASP A 16 -30.15 27.29 45.68
N ILE A 17 -31.31 26.59 45.70
CA ILE A 17 -31.38 25.18 46.12
C ILE A 17 -31.01 24.23 44.98
N VAL A 18 -31.49 24.49 43.76
CA VAL A 18 -31.33 23.54 42.64
C VAL A 18 -30.06 23.82 41.83
N TRP A 19 -29.62 25.08 41.76
CA TRP A 19 -28.46 25.54 40.99
C TRP A 19 -27.58 26.52 41.79
N PRO A 20 -27.04 26.14 42.97
CA PRO A 20 -26.34 27.05 43.88
C PRO A 20 -25.11 27.76 43.28
N ASN A 21 -24.46 27.17 42.27
CA ASN A 21 -23.22 27.67 41.67
C ASN A 21 -23.32 27.84 40.14
N THR A 22 -24.52 28.07 39.60
CA THR A 22 -24.72 28.18 38.14
C THR A 22 -25.66 29.33 37.81
N ALA A 23 -25.24 30.24 36.92
CA ALA A 23 -26.10 31.34 36.45
C ALA A 23 -27.13 30.78 35.45
N VAL A 24 -28.40 30.68 35.89
CA VAL A 24 -29.50 30.14 35.07
C VAL A 24 -30.53 31.24 34.80
N GLU A 25 -30.93 31.40 33.54
CA GLU A 25 -31.97 32.37 33.17
C GLU A 25 -33.36 31.98 33.68
N GLU A 26 -34.20 32.98 33.98
CA GLU A 26 -35.56 32.76 34.53
C GLU A 26 -36.47 31.93 33.61
N SER A 27 -36.22 31.97 32.30
CA SER A 27 -36.88 31.16 31.28
C SER A 27 -36.75 29.66 31.56
N SER A 28 -35.59 29.22 32.05
CA SER A 28 -35.28 27.81 32.33
C SER A 28 -36.09 27.25 33.49
N LEU A 29 -36.33 28.04 34.54
CA LEU A 29 -37.17 27.64 35.66
C LEU A 29 -38.62 27.36 35.23
N ARG A 30 -39.14 28.14 34.27
CA ARG A 30 -40.50 27.91 33.72
C ARG A 30 -40.60 26.58 32.98
N VAL A 31 -39.57 26.22 32.20
CA VAL A 31 -39.50 24.95 31.48
C VAL A 31 -39.47 23.76 32.44
N HIS A 32 -38.68 23.85 33.51
CA HIS A 32 -38.57 22.79 34.51
C HIS A 32 -39.87 22.62 35.30
N VAL A 33 -40.54 23.71 35.68
CA VAL A 33 -41.87 23.64 36.31
C VAL A 33 -42.91 23.04 35.36
N ALA A 34 -42.88 23.38 34.07
CA ALA A 34 -43.78 22.76 33.08
C ALA A 34 -43.51 21.26 32.87
N ALA A 35 -42.26 20.81 32.99
CA ALA A 35 -41.91 19.40 32.97
C ALA A 35 -42.41 18.67 34.24
N LEU A 36 -42.24 19.28 35.42
CA LEU A 36 -42.72 18.73 36.69
C LEU A 36 -44.25 18.59 36.71
N ARG A 37 -44.99 19.58 36.21
CA ARG A 37 -46.44 19.51 36.08
C ARG A 37 -46.89 18.31 35.23
N ARG A 38 -46.23 18.09 34.09
CA ARG A 38 -46.49 16.93 33.22
C ARG A 38 -46.15 15.61 33.92
N ALA A 39 -45.02 15.53 34.63
CA ALA A 39 -44.64 14.34 35.37
C ALA A 39 -45.60 14.01 36.53
N LEU A 40 -46.25 15.03 37.11
CA LEU A 40 -47.27 14.89 38.13
C LEU A 40 -48.68 14.64 37.55
N GLY A 41 -48.83 14.55 36.22
CA GLY A 41 -50.11 14.32 35.56
C GLY A 41 -51.05 15.54 35.55
N GLU A 42 -50.54 16.77 35.74
CA GLU A 42 -51.37 17.97 35.53
C GLU A 42 -51.74 18.08 34.04
N GLY A 43 -53.03 17.96 33.73
CA GLY A 43 -53.57 18.02 32.38
C GLY A 43 -54.46 16.85 31.99
N GLU A 44 -54.40 15.73 32.71
CA GLU A 44 -55.36 14.61 32.59
C GLU A 44 -56.32 14.67 33.81
N GLY A 45 -57.36 15.50 33.71
CA GLY A 45 -58.32 15.77 34.80
C GLY A 45 -58.02 17.03 35.64
N ASP A 46 -58.87 17.34 36.61
CA ASP A 46 -58.86 18.60 37.39
C ASP A 46 -57.78 18.64 38.51
N ASN A 47 -56.73 17.81 38.39
CA ASN A 47 -55.66 17.72 39.36
C ASN A 47 -54.60 18.79 39.13
N ARG A 48 -54.47 19.73 40.08
CA ARG A 48 -53.45 20.78 40.09
C ARG A 48 -52.55 20.56 41.31
N TYR A 49 -51.25 20.32 41.08
CA TYR A 49 -50.24 20.00 42.08
C TYR A 49 -49.27 21.15 42.36
N ILE A 50 -48.98 22.02 41.39
CA ILE A 50 -48.07 23.16 41.48
C ILE A 50 -48.78 24.42 40.98
N ALA A 51 -49.10 25.36 41.87
CA ALA A 51 -49.65 26.66 41.53
C ALA A 51 -48.52 27.69 41.30
N THR A 52 -48.60 28.45 40.20
CA THR A 52 -47.77 29.64 40.00
C THR A 52 -48.43 30.82 40.72
N ILE A 53 -47.70 31.49 41.61
CA ILE A 53 -48.14 32.74 42.24
C ILE A 53 -47.43 33.90 41.53
N PRO A 54 -48.14 34.71 40.73
CA PRO A 54 -47.53 35.80 39.97
C PRO A 54 -46.69 36.72 40.87
N GLY A 55 -45.48 37.02 40.43
CA GLY A 55 -44.53 37.88 41.16
C GLY A 55 -43.91 37.28 42.43
N ARG A 56 -44.34 36.11 42.92
CA ARG A 56 -43.87 35.55 44.21
C ARG A 56 -43.20 34.17 44.12
N GLY A 57 -43.52 33.34 43.13
CA GLY A 57 -42.88 32.02 42.97
C GLY A 57 -43.88 30.89 42.74
N TYR A 58 -43.58 29.70 43.28
CA TYR A 58 -44.36 28.48 43.06
C TYR A 58 -44.77 27.83 44.39
N ARG A 59 -45.97 27.23 44.42
CA ARG A 59 -46.52 26.55 45.60
C ARG A 59 -46.96 25.14 45.22
N PHE A 60 -46.56 24.15 45.99
CA PHE A 60 -47.12 22.79 45.88
C PHE A 60 -48.46 22.75 46.63
N VAL A 61 -49.56 22.43 45.95
CA VAL A 61 -50.93 22.57 46.46
C VAL A 61 -51.62 21.24 46.78
N ALA A 62 -50.99 20.11 46.48
CA ALA A 62 -51.51 18.80 46.86
C ALA A 62 -51.11 18.43 48.29
N PRO A 63 -51.96 17.68 49.03
CA PRO A 63 -51.65 17.22 50.37
C PRO A 63 -50.45 16.26 50.38
N VAL A 64 -49.45 16.54 51.21
CA VAL A 64 -48.26 15.71 51.40
C VAL A 64 -48.34 15.04 52.78
N ALA A 65 -48.31 13.72 52.81
CA ALA A 65 -48.20 12.94 54.04
C ALA A 65 -46.79 12.36 54.15
N THR A 66 -46.10 12.63 55.25
CA THR A 66 -44.81 12.02 55.58
C THR A 66 -45.05 10.74 56.38
N SER A 67 -44.90 9.58 55.75
CA SER A 67 -44.90 8.29 56.45
C SER A 67 -43.59 8.12 57.20
N GLY A 68 -43.55 8.60 58.45
CA GLY A 68 -42.52 8.22 59.41
C GLY A 68 -42.66 6.73 59.76
N HIS A 69 -41.59 5.96 59.62
CA HIS A 69 -41.55 4.57 60.07
C HIS A 69 -41.80 4.48 61.58
N PRO A 70 -42.90 3.84 62.04
CA PRO A 70 -43.04 3.46 63.44
C PRO A 70 -42.19 2.21 63.72
N ALA A 71 -41.53 2.22 64.87
CA ALA A 71 -40.76 1.11 65.41
C ALA A 71 -41.57 -0.18 65.47
N LEU A 72 -41.11 -1.23 64.79
CA LEU A 72 -41.62 -2.59 64.94
C LEU A 72 -40.99 -3.24 66.18
N ARG A 73 -41.84 -3.58 67.14
CA ARG A 73 -41.54 -4.57 68.17
C ARG A 73 -41.39 -5.96 67.53
N GLN A 74 -40.46 -6.71 68.11
CA GLN A 74 -40.04 -8.07 67.78
C GLN A 74 -41.18 -9.04 67.49
N THR A 75 -41.03 -9.79 66.40
CA THR A 75 -41.49 -11.18 66.29
C THR A 75 -40.36 -12.01 65.71
N ASP A 76 -40.05 -13.09 66.41
CA ASP A 76 -39.00 -14.06 66.12
C ASP A 76 -39.15 -14.78 64.78
N ALA A 77 -37.97 -15.12 64.26
CA ALA A 77 -37.62 -16.30 63.46
C ALA A 77 -38.21 -16.54 62.05
N ALA A 78 -37.25 -16.70 61.13
CA ALA A 78 -37.27 -17.53 59.92
C ALA A 78 -38.02 -17.02 58.66
N ALA A 79 -37.33 -16.17 57.89
CA ALA A 79 -37.17 -16.31 56.43
C ALA A 79 -36.15 -15.28 55.92
N ARG A 80 -35.01 -15.73 55.36
CA ARG A 80 -34.07 -14.85 54.65
C ARG A 80 -34.72 -14.37 53.34
N PRO A 81 -34.90 -13.06 53.10
CA PRO A 81 -35.21 -12.57 51.77
C PRO A 81 -33.96 -12.70 50.91
N ARG A 82 -34.06 -13.37 49.76
CA ARG A 82 -33.06 -13.29 48.69
C ARG A 82 -33.04 -11.84 48.19
N THR A 83 -31.94 -11.14 48.40
CA THR A 83 -31.67 -9.87 47.73
C THR A 83 -31.32 -10.17 46.28
N ASP A 84 -32.26 -9.94 45.38
CA ASP A 84 -32.01 -9.87 43.94
C ASP A 84 -31.07 -8.69 43.70
N GLY A 85 -29.76 -8.98 43.65
CA GLY A 85 -28.80 -8.09 42.99
C GLY A 85 -29.24 -7.92 41.54
N ILE A 86 -29.11 -6.71 41.01
CA ILE A 86 -29.59 -6.35 39.66
C ILE A 86 -29.01 -7.33 38.64
N VAL A 87 -29.83 -8.29 38.19
CA VAL A 87 -29.52 -9.17 37.06
C VAL A 87 -29.91 -8.41 35.80
N VAL A 88 -28.95 -7.78 35.12
CA VAL A 88 -29.16 -7.25 33.76
C VAL A 88 -28.96 -8.40 32.78
N THR A 89 -29.89 -9.35 32.73
CA THR A 89 -29.88 -10.38 31.68
C THR A 89 -30.13 -9.76 30.31
N GLY A 90 -29.23 -9.98 29.35
CA GLY A 90 -29.54 -9.84 27.92
C GLY A 90 -28.69 -8.87 27.09
N ILE A 91 -27.53 -8.39 27.57
CA ILE A 91 -26.63 -7.62 26.70
C ILE A 91 -25.95 -8.58 25.73
N ARG A 92 -26.39 -8.57 24.46
CA ARG A 92 -25.68 -9.26 23.38
C ARG A 92 -24.33 -8.56 23.14
N ILE A 93 -23.23 -9.24 23.44
CA ILE A 93 -21.86 -8.75 23.19
C ILE A 93 -21.30 -9.52 21.99
N PHE A 94 -20.66 -8.80 21.07
CA PHE A 94 -20.10 -9.38 19.85
C PHE A 94 -18.60 -9.61 20.00
N GLY A 95 -18.13 -10.84 19.72
CA GLY A 95 -16.71 -11.17 19.62
C GLY A 95 -15.88 -10.90 20.88
N ARG A 96 -16.48 -11.06 22.06
CA ARG A 96 -15.81 -10.87 23.36
C ARG A 96 -15.72 -12.15 24.20
N ASP A 97 -16.14 -13.28 23.65
CA ASP A 97 -16.21 -14.54 24.40
C ASP A 97 -14.84 -14.95 24.95
N ASP A 98 -13.79 -14.90 24.13
CA ASP A 98 -12.41 -15.19 24.56
C ASP A 98 -11.89 -14.20 25.63
N PHE A 99 -12.26 -12.93 25.52
CA PHE A 99 -11.85 -11.92 26.50
C PHE A 99 -12.58 -12.12 27.83
N VAL A 100 -13.88 -12.45 27.79
CA VAL A 100 -14.67 -12.79 28.98
C VAL A 100 -14.13 -14.06 29.65
N ALA A 101 -13.79 -15.09 28.87
CA ALA A 101 -13.18 -16.32 29.38
C ALA A 101 -11.80 -16.06 30.02
N SER A 102 -10.98 -15.20 29.42
CA SER A 102 -9.69 -14.83 30.03
C SER A 102 -9.85 -14.01 31.31
N LEU A 103 -10.86 -13.15 31.41
CA LEU A 103 -11.18 -12.44 32.66
C LEU A 103 -11.66 -13.38 33.77
N ASP A 104 -12.45 -14.40 33.44
CA ASP A 104 -12.84 -15.43 34.43
C ASP A 104 -11.60 -16.18 34.97
N ALA A 105 -10.70 -16.61 34.08
CA ALA A 105 -9.44 -17.24 34.48
C ALA A 105 -8.59 -16.31 35.37
N LEU A 106 -8.45 -15.03 34.99
CA LEU A 106 -7.73 -14.04 35.79
C LEU A 106 -8.36 -13.82 37.17
N LEU A 107 -9.69 -13.73 37.25
CA LEU A 107 -10.41 -13.61 38.52
C LEU A 107 -10.32 -14.88 39.37
N HIS A 108 -9.97 -16.03 38.79
CA HIS A 108 -9.66 -17.26 39.54
C HIS A 108 -8.31 -17.18 40.25
N GLU A 109 -7.31 -16.60 39.61
CA GLU A 109 -5.94 -16.52 40.14
C GLU A 109 -5.68 -15.25 40.96
N ARG A 110 -6.43 -14.18 40.69
CA ARG A 110 -6.20 -12.83 41.23
C ARG A 110 -7.49 -12.26 41.80
N ARG A 111 -7.37 -11.53 42.91
CA ARG A 111 -8.50 -10.90 43.61
C ARG A 111 -8.74 -9.45 43.21
N LEU A 112 -7.85 -8.84 42.43
CA LEU A 112 -8.04 -7.50 41.87
C LEU A 112 -7.69 -7.52 40.38
N VAL A 113 -8.70 -7.37 39.54
CA VAL A 113 -8.56 -7.28 38.09
C VAL A 113 -9.17 -5.98 37.60
N THR A 114 -8.45 -5.21 36.78
CA THR A 114 -8.95 -3.96 36.21
C THR A 114 -9.05 -4.07 34.69
N VAL A 115 -10.25 -3.91 34.15
CA VAL A 115 -10.49 -3.80 32.71
C VAL A 115 -10.19 -2.37 32.26
N VAL A 116 -9.13 -2.22 31.47
CA VAL A 116 -8.62 -0.93 30.99
C VAL A 116 -8.85 -0.77 29.50
N GLY A 117 -9.23 0.44 29.08
CA GLY A 117 -9.32 0.77 27.65
C GLY A 117 -9.99 2.11 27.38
N PRO A 118 -9.96 2.59 26.12
CA PRO A 118 -10.55 3.86 25.72
C PRO A 118 -12.05 4.02 26.06
N GLY A 119 -12.55 5.25 26.02
CA GLY A 119 -13.99 5.53 26.10
C GLY A 119 -14.75 4.84 24.96
N GLY A 120 -15.95 4.34 25.23
CA GLY A 120 -16.79 3.70 24.19
C GLY A 120 -16.41 2.26 23.79
N MET A 121 -15.37 1.68 24.40
CA MET A 121 -14.87 0.32 24.08
C MET A 121 -15.73 -0.85 24.61
N GLY A 122 -16.74 -0.56 25.42
CA GLY A 122 -17.63 -1.57 26.00
C GLY A 122 -17.15 -2.19 27.31
N LYS A 123 -16.28 -1.52 28.07
CA LYS A 123 -15.76 -2.00 29.38
C LYS A 123 -16.87 -2.39 30.35
N THR A 124 -17.87 -1.52 30.53
CA THR A 124 -19.05 -1.78 31.38
C THR A 124 -19.85 -2.98 30.88
N SER A 125 -20.08 -3.10 29.57
CA SER A 125 -20.77 -4.26 28.99
C SER A 125 -20.01 -5.56 29.25
N VAL A 126 -18.69 -5.55 29.09
CA VAL A 126 -17.84 -6.71 29.40
C VAL A 126 -17.88 -7.05 30.88
N ALA A 127 -17.81 -6.05 31.78
CA ALA A 127 -17.91 -6.28 33.21
C ALA A 127 -19.26 -6.90 33.60
N LEU A 128 -20.36 -6.46 32.99
CA LEU A 128 -21.68 -7.06 33.16
C LEU A 128 -21.72 -8.53 32.68
N ALA A 129 -21.22 -8.82 31.47
CA ALA A 129 -21.20 -10.19 30.96
C ALA A 129 -20.28 -11.13 31.76
N VAL A 130 -19.14 -10.63 32.24
CA VAL A 130 -18.28 -11.38 33.17
C VAL A 130 -19.04 -11.65 34.45
N THR A 131 -19.72 -10.65 35.01
CA THR A 131 -20.53 -10.80 36.23
C THR A 131 -21.57 -11.91 36.08
N ASP A 132 -22.31 -11.94 34.97
CA ASP A 132 -23.29 -12.99 34.69
C ASP A 132 -22.64 -14.38 34.53
N CYS A 133 -21.49 -14.45 33.85
CA CYS A 133 -20.75 -15.70 33.62
C CYS A 133 -20.21 -16.31 34.94
N VAL A 134 -19.66 -15.47 35.81
CA VAL A 134 -18.95 -15.91 37.03
C VAL A 134 -19.82 -15.90 38.28
N ALA A 135 -21.02 -15.32 38.23
CA ALA A 135 -21.97 -15.26 39.35
C ALA A 135 -22.19 -16.62 40.06
N PRO A 136 -22.30 -17.77 39.37
CA PRO A 136 -22.47 -19.06 40.03
C PRO A 136 -21.32 -19.46 40.97
N ARG A 137 -20.13 -18.88 40.79
CA ARG A 137 -18.93 -19.15 41.61
C ARG A 137 -18.99 -18.49 42.98
N TYR A 138 -19.59 -17.31 43.07
CA TYR A 138 -19.60 -16.49 44.28
C TYR A 138 -20.87 -16.75 45.09
N SER A 139 -20.75 -17.44 46.22
CA SER A 139 -21.91 -17.89 47.02
C SER A 139 -22.72 -16.75 47.63
N ASP A 140 -22.10 -15.59 47.85
CA ASP A 140 -22.77 -14.37 48.31
C ASP A 140 -23.14 -13.42 47.15
N GLY A 141 -22.91 -13.82 45.89
CA GLY A 141 -23.31 -13.10 44.68
C GLY A 141 -22.27 -12.11 44.15
N ALA A 142 -22.70 -11.30 43.18
CA ALA A 142 -21.88 -10.26 42.55
C ALA A 142 -22.63 -8.93 42.50
N PHE A 143 -21.94 -7.83 42.83
CA PHE A 143 -22.54 -6.51 42.99
C PHE A 143 -21.78 -5.46 42.21
N ILE A 144 -22.51 -4.60 41.49
CA ILE A 144 -21.93 -3.56 40.66
C ILE A 144 -22.22 -2.18 41.25
N VAL A 145 -21.18 -1.38 41.43
CA VAL A 145 -21.27 0.00 41.89
C VAL A 145 -20.88 0.92 40.73
N GLU A 146 -21.85 1.69 40.24
CA GLU A 146 -21.62 2.69 39.20
C GLU A 146 -21.05 3.97 39.87
N LEU A 147 -19.73 4.15 39.78
CA LEU A 147 -19.06 5.32 40.40
C LEU A 147 -19.29 6.60 39.60
N ALA A 148 -19.67 6.49 38.33
CA ALA A 148 -19.85 7.61 37.40
C ALA A 148 -20.77 8.76 37.87
N ARG A 149 -21.65 8.51 38.85
CA ARG A 149 -22.62 9.48 39.37
C ARG A 149 -22.12 10.21 40.61
N LEU A 150 -20.94 9.87 41.11
CA LEU A 150 -20.36 10.43 42.33
C LEU A 150 -19.44 11.61 41.98
N ALA A 151 -19.63 12.73 42.66
CA ALA A 151 -18.75 13.91 42.53
C ALA A 151 -17.70 14.00 43.65
N ASP A 152 -17.97 13.40 44.83
CA ASP A 152 -17.05 13.40 45.98
C ASP A 152 -16.40 12.02 46.14
N PRO A 153 -15.05 11.91 46.02
CA PRO A 153 -14.31 10.65 46.16
C PRO A 153 -14.59 9.90 47.47
N ARG A 154 -14.89 10.62 48.55
CA ARG A 154 -15.11 10.03 49.89
C ARG A 154 -16.41 9.23 49.98
N LEU A 155 -17.29 9.36 49.00
CA LEU A 155 -18.57 8.65 48.97
C LEU A 155 -18.49 7.27 48.32
N ALA A 156 -17.36 6.87 47.74
CA ALA A 156 -17.23 5.57 47.09
C ALA A 156 -17.50 4.36 48.03
N PRO A 157 -16.97 4.31 49.27
CA PRO A 157 -17.30 3.24 50.23
C PRO A 157 -18.79 3.24 50.62
N THR A 158 -19.37 4.43 50.76
CA THR A 158 -20.79 4.62 51.09
C THR A 158 -21.71 4.16 49.97
N ALA A 159 -21.35 4.42 48.71
CA ALA A 159 -22.08 3.94 47.55
C ALA A 159 -22.07 2.41 47.48
N LEU A 160 -20.91 1.78 47.71
CA LEU A 160 -20.79 0.33 47.77
C LEU A 160 -21.62 -0.28 48.92
N ALA A 161 -21.55 0.29 50.12
CA ALA A 161 -22.36 -0.15 51.26
C ALA A 161 -23.88 -0.05 50.96
N THR A 162 -24.29 1.02 50.28
CA THR A 162 -25.69 1.23 49.87
C THR A 162 -26.14 0.19 48.85
N THR A 163 -25.31 -0.12 47.84
CA THR A 163 -25.58 -1.17 46.85
C THR A 163 -25.72 -2.55 47.49
N LEU A 164 -24.98 -2.81 48.58
CA LEU A 164 -25.06 -4.03 49.37
C LEU A 164 -26.26 -4.05 50.35
N GLY A 165 -27.14 -3.04 50.32
CA GLY A 165 -28.33 -2.95 51.17
C GLY A 165 -28.03 -2.59 52.63
N LYS A 166 -26.88 -1.96 52.92
CA LYS A 166 -26.51 -1.53 54.27
C LYS A 166 -26.76 -0.02 54.45
N PRO A 167 -27.45 0.39 55.54
CA PRO A 167 -27.62 1.80 55.85
C PRO A 167 -26.27 2.37 56.31
N ALA A 168 -25.66 3.23 55.49
CA ALA A 168 -24.45 3.97 55.86
C ALA A 168 -24.79 5.03 56.92
N ARG A 169 -24.36 4.81 58.16
CA ARG A 169 -24.68 5.70 59.29
C ARG A 169 -23.63 6.81 59.49
N SER A 170 -22.52 6.78 58.76
CA SER A 170 -21.38 7.69 58.87
C SER A 170 -20.92 8.24 57.51
N LYS A 171 -20.10 9.31 57.51
CA LYS A 171 -19.47 9.86 56.29
C LYS A 171 -18.35 9.00 55.72
N ASP A 172 -17.80 8.06 56.51
CA ASP A 172 -16.83 7.05 56.08
C ASP A 172 -17.34 5.66 56.48
N ALA A 173 -18.00 4.98 55.54
CA ALA A 173 -18.56 3.65 55.75
C ALA A 173 -17.52 2.52 55.64
N THR A 174 -16.23 2.83 55.45
CA THR A 174 -15.21 1.83 55.15
C THR A 174 -15.05 0.75 56.25
N PRO A 175 -14.97 1.08 57.56
CA PRO A 175 -14.84 0.06 58.60
C PRO A 175 -16.05 -0.89 58.66
N GLU A 176 -17.26 -0.34 58.59
CA GLU A 176 -18.52 -1.10 58.59
C GLU A 176 -18.66 -2.00 57.35
N LEU A 177 -18.19 -1.50 56.21
CA LEU A 177 -18.16 -2.24 54.95
C LEU A 177 -17.17 -3.42 55.01
N LEU A 178 -15.95 -3.21 55.52
CA LEU A 178 -14.94 -4.26 55.61
C LEU A 178 -15.34 -5.37 56.60
N GLU A 179 -15.91 -5.00 57.74
CA GLU A 179 -16.46 -5.97 58.71
C GLU A 179 -17.54 -6.84 58.07
N PHE A 180 -18.43 -6.24 57.27
CA PHE A 180 -19.46 -7.01 56.55
C PHE A 180 -18.88 -7.96 55.48
N LEU A 181 -17.83 -7.54 54.78
CA LEU A 181 -17.21 -8.30 53.68
C LEU A 181 -16.27 -9.42 54.16
N GLN A 182 -15.86 -9.41 55.43
CA GLN A 182 -14.84 -10.31 55.97
C GLN A 182 -15.17 -11.80 55.77
N ASP A 183 -16.44 -12.17 55.99
CA ASP A 183 -16.94 -13.55 55.90
C ASP A 183 -17.68 -13.83 54.57
N LYS A 184 -17.45 -13.01 53.53
CA LYS A 184 -18.16 -13.09 52.25
C LYS A 184 -17.32 -13.70 51.14
N HIS A 185 -17.97 -14.51 50.32
CA HIS A 185 -17.44 -14.98 49.05
C HIS A 185 -18.22 -14.32 47.90
N MET A 186 -17.70 -13.17 47.46
CA MET A 186 -18.44 -12.19 46.65
C MET A 186 -17.54 -11.55 45.58
N LEU A 187 -18.13 -11.18 44.45
CA LEU A 187 -17.50 -10.29 43.47
C LEU A 187 -18.04 -8.86 43.63
N VAL A 188 -17.14 -7.90 43.79
CA VAL A 188 -17.45 -6.47 43.77
C VAL A 188 -16.96 -5.87 42.45
N VAL A 189 -17.86 -5.27 41.68
CA VAL A 189 -17.52 -4.58 40.45
C VAL A 189 -17.55 -3.06 40.69
N LEU A 190 -16.40 -2.41 40.52
CA LEU A 190 -16.27 -0.96 40.56
C LEU A 190 -16.30 -0.43 39.13
N ASP A 191 -17.44 0.07 38.68
CA ASP A 191 -17.59 0.56 37.31
C ASP A 191 -17.27 2.05 37.20
N ASN A 192 -16.46 2.41 36.19
CA ASN A 192 -16.11 3.78 35.81
C ASN A 192 -15.23 4.54 36.83
N CYS A 193 -14.12 3.93 37.27
CA CYS A 193 -13.22 4.48 38.29
C CYS A 193 -12.42 5.73 37.89
N GLU A 194 -12.28 6.01 36.60
CA GLU A 194 -11.35 7.01 36.01
C GLU A 194 -11.39 8.45 36.55
N HIS A 195 -12.50 8.90 37.15
CA HIS A 195 -12.65 10.25 37.73
C HIS A 195 -12.40 10.28 39.24
N LEU A 196 -12.38 9.11 39.88
CA LEU A 196 -12.16 8.89 41.32
C LEU A 196 -11.09 7.82 41.52
N ILE A 197 -10.07 7.82 40.66
CA ILE A 197 -9.21 6.65 40.49
C ILE A 197 -8.41 6.31 41.75
N ASP A 198 -7.91 7.34 42.46
CA ASP A 198 -7.19 7.17 43.72
C ASP A 198 -8.09 6.56 44.80
N ALA A 199 -9.33 7.05 44.92
CA ALA A 199 -10.29 6.54 45.89
C ALA A 199 -10.76 5.12 45.55
N ALA A 200 -10.91 4.79 44.27
CA ALA A 200 -11.24 3.44 43.81
C ALA A 200 -10.08 2.46 44.06
N ALA A 201 -8.83 2.89 43.83
CA ALA A 201 -7.63 2.14 44.13
C ALA A 201 -7.54 1.83 45.64
N GLU A 202 -7.67 2.85 46.48
CA GLU A 202 -7.63 2.70 47.94
C GLU A 202 -8.74 1.77 48.46
N LEU A 203 -9.96 1.91 47.93
CA LEU A 203 -11.07 1.02 48.29
C LEU A 203 -10.81 -0.44 47.88
N ALA A 204 -10.30 -0.66 46.66
CA ALA A 204 -9.97 -1.99 46.16
C ALA A 204 -8.86 -2.67 46.97
N GLU A 205 -7.81 -1.92 47.34
CA GLU A 205 -6.74 -2.41 48.21
C GLU A 205 -7.28 -2.78 49.60
N ARG A 206 -8.06 -1.89 50.22
CA ARG A 206 -8.64 -2.15 51.54
C ARG A 206 -9.54 -3.38 51.54
N ILE A 207 -10.38 -3.58 50.51
CA ILE A 207 -11.22 -4.78 50.38
C ILE A 207 -10.35 -6.03 50.26
N THR A 208 -9.40 -6.05 49.34
CA THR A 208 -8.60 -7.25 49.08
C THR A 208 -7.64 -7.58 50.21
N GLN A 209 -7.15 -6.60 50.97
CA GLN A 209 -6.26 -6.85 52.12
C GLN A 209 -7.00 -7.36 53.37
N ASN A 210 -8.24 -6.91 53.60
CA ASN A 210 -8.99 -7.22 54.83
C ASN A 210 -10.00 -8.36 54.68
N THR A 211 -10.12 -8.92 53.47
CA THR A 211 -11.00 -10.06 53.19
C THR A 211 -10.18 -11.20 52.58
N SER A 212 -10.64 -12.45 52.70
CA SER A 212 -9.96 -13.60 52.10
C SER A 212 -10.61 -14.06 50.79
N GLN A 213 -11.93 -13.86 50.66
CA GLN A 213 -12.76 -14.44 49.60
C GLN A 213 -13.55 -13.39 48.77
N VAL A 214 -13.25 -12.11 48.91
CA VAL A 214 -13.83 -11.06 48.06
C VAL A 214 -12.87 -10.71 46.93
N SER A 215 -13.38 -10.79 45.70
CA SER A 215 -12.68 -10.35 44.50
C SER A 215 -13.25 -9.01 44.02
N VAL A 216 -12.40 -8.19 43.42
CA VAL A 216 -12.73 -6.88 42.88
C VAL A 216 -12.44 -6.86 41.38
N LEU A 217 -13.46 -6.51 40.58
CA LEU A 217 -13.33 -6.22 39.15
C LEU A 217 -13.57 -4.72 38.94
N ALA A 218 -12.56 -3.98 38.51
CA ALA A 218 -12.71 -2.55 38.23
C ALA A 218 -12.82 -2.30 36.71
N THR A 219 -13.58 -1.29 36.30
CA THR A 219 -13.51 -0.75 34.93
C THR A 219 -12.99 0.68 34.96
N SER A 220 -11.98 0.96 34.16
CA SER A 220 -11.34 2.28 34.13
C SER A 220 -10.72 2.56 32.76
N ARG A 221 -10.44 3.83 32.46
CA ARG A 221 -9.67 4.23 31.26
C ARG A 221 -8.17 4.04 31.43
N GLU A 222 -7.69 4.04 32.67
CA GLU A 222 -6.30 3.76 33.03
C GLU A 222 -6.22 2.79 34.22
N PRO A 223 -5.09 2.09 34.41
CA PRO A 223 -4.89 1.22 35.57
C PRO A 223 -5.06 1.98 36.89
N LEU A 224 -5.63 1.34 37.90
CA LEU A 224 -5.79 1.92 39.24
C LEU A 224 -4.43 2.15 39.93
N ARG A 225 -3.41 1.37 39.56
CA ARG A 225 -2.10 1.28 40.24
C ARG A 225 -2.22 0.84 41.70
N ALA A 226 -3.22 0.01 41.98
CA ALA A 226 -3.47 -0.58 43.28
C ALA A 226 -2.59 -1.81 43.54
N LEU A 227 -2.22 -2.06 44.79
CA LEU A 227 -1.46 -3.22 45.21
C LEU A 227 -2.21 -4.52 44.88
N GLY A 228 -1.56 -5.42 44.13
CA GLY A 228 -2.15 -6.68 43.70
C GLY A 228 -3.03 -6.58 42.44
N GLU A 229 -3.08 -5.42 41.80
CA GLU A 229 -3.82 -5.21 40.55
C GLU A 229 -3.25 -6.03 39.39
N THR A 230 -4.15 -6.70 38.67
CA THR A 230 -3.87 -7.29 37.36
C THR A 230 -4.65 -6.55 36.27
N VAL A 231 -3.93 -5.97 35.31
CA VAL A 231 -4.54 -5.14 34.26
C VAL A 231 -4.93 -6.00 33.05
N ALA A 232 -6.20 -5.98 32.68
CA ALA A 232 -6.74 -6.59 31.47
C ALA A 232 -7.13 -5.51 30.45
N ARG A 233 -6.33 -5.34 29.39
CA ARG A 233 -6.59 -4.33 28.35
C ARG A 233 -7.63 -4.83 27.35
N LEU A 234 -8.75 -4.13 27.23
CA LEU A 234 -9.84 -4.49 26.32
C LEU A 234 -9.48 -4.09 24.88
N PRO A 235 -9.29 -5.05 23.94
CA PRO A 235 -8.99 -4.73 22.54
C PRO A 235 -10.18 -4.10 21.83
N SER A 236 -10.00 -3.52 20.64
CA SER A 236 -11.13 -3.12 19.77
C SER A 236 -11.87 -4.34 19.22
N LEU A 237 -13.02 -4.13 18.58
CA LEU A 237 -13.66 -5.20 17.80
C LEU A 237 -12.87 -5.43 16.51
N GLY A 238 -12.68 -6.69 16.14
CA GLY A 238 -12.05 -7.03 14.86
C GLY A 238 -12.87 -6.50 13.68
N PHE A 239 -12.19 -5.95 12.69
CA PHE A 239 -12.75 -5.45 11.42
C PHE A 239 -11.86 -5.86 10.24
N PRO A 240 -12.40 -5.88 9.00
CA PRO A 240 -11.60 -6.24 7.82
C PRO A 240 -10.53 -5.19 7.51
N THR A 241 -9.29 -5.62 7.30
CA THR A 241 -8.16 -4.75 6.93
C THR A 241 -7.99 -4.59 5.41
N ARG A 242 -8.46 -5.56 4.62
CA ARG A 242 -8.52 -5.50 3.15
C ARG A 242 -9.93 -5.13 2.74
N LEU A 243 -10.12 -4.02 2.01
CA LEU A 243 -11.45 -3.56 1.60
C LEU A 243 -11.92 -4.13 0.26
N GLU A 244 -11.00 -4.56 -0.61
CA GLU A 244 -11.30 -5.03 -1.96
C GLU A 244 -11.51 -6.54 -2.04
N GLY A 245 -12.60 -6.95 -2.70
CA GLY A 245 -12.92 -8.35 -2.99
C GLY A 245 -13.51 -9.15 -1.82
N LEU A 246 -13.93 -8.48 -0.74
CA LEU A 246 -14.61 -9.12 0.39
C LEU A 246 -16.02 -9.57 0.02
N THR A 247 -16.34 -10.82 0.31
CA THR A 247 -17.73 -11.31 0.28
C THR A 247 -18.47 -10.95 1.57
N THR A 248 -19.80 -10.91 1.51
CA THR A 248 -20.66 -10.66 2.68
C THR A 248 -20.43 -11.67 3.80
N ALA A 249 -20.25 -12.96 3.46
CA ALA A 249 -20.00 -14.01 4.43
C ALA A 249 -18.67 -13.82 5.19
N GLU A 250 -17.60 -13.46 4.47
CA GLU A 250 -16.30 -13.16 5.07
C GLU A 250 -16.36 -11.91 5.94
N ALA A 251 -17.03 -10.86 5.48
CA ALA A 251 -17.17 -9.62 6.23
C ALA A 251 -17.92 -9.84 7.56
N LEU A 252 -18.98 -10.66 7.58
CA LEU A 252 -19.75 -10.97 8.78
C LEU A 252 -19.05 -11.93 9.76
N SER A 253 -17.85 -12.43 9.45
CA SER A 253 -16.98 -13.09 10.45
C SER A 253 -16.37 -12.09 11.44
N PHE A 254 -16.36 -10.79 11.10
CA PHE A 254 -15.77 -9.74 11.94
C PHE A 254 -16.79 -9.15 12.92
N PRO A 255 -16.49 -9.09 14.24
CA PRO A 255 -17.41 -8.59 15.25
C PRO A 255 -17.87 -7.13 15.03
N ALA A 256 -17.01 -6.26 14.49
CA ALA A 256 -17.39 -4.89 14.17
C ALA A 256 -18.49 -4.83 13.10
N MET A 257 -18.41 -5.70 12.08
CA MET A 257 -19.40 -5.81 11.00
C MET A 257 -20.72 -6.38 11.52
N GLN A 258 -20.66 -7.38 12.41
CA GLN A 258 -21.84 -7.93 13.07
C GLN A 258 -22.57 -6.88 13.91
N LEU A 259 -21.83 -6.10 14.69
CA LEU A 259 -22.40 -5.00 15.49
C LEU A 259 -23.01 -3.93 14.59
N PHE A 260 -22.33 -3.53 13.51
CA PHE A 260 -22.85 -2.53 12.57
C PHE A 260 -24.18 -3.00 11.96
N LEU A 261 -24.25 -4.24 11.48
CA LEU A 261 -25.46 -4.81 10.89
C LEU A 261 -26.60 -4.89 11.90
N ASP A 262 -26.34 -5.39 13.11
CA ASP A 262 -27.34 -5.53 14.17
C ASP A 262 -27.93 -4.16 14.57
N ARG A 263 -27.08 -3.13 14.71
CA ARG A 263 -27.52 -1.76 15.05
C ARG A 263 -28.22 -1.04 13.89
N ALA A 264 -27.78 -1.28 12.65
CA ALA A 264 -28.45 -0.73 11.48
C ALA A 264 -29.86 -1.33 11.31
N LYS A 265 -30.00 -2.66 11.50
CA LYS A 265 -31.28 -3.37 11.51
C LYS A 265 -32.22 -2.89 12.61
N ALA A 266 -31.69 -2.54 13.78
CA ALA A 266 -32.49 -1.99 14.87
C ALA A 266 -33.10 -0.61 14.54
N THR A 267 -32.51 0.13 13.59
CA THR A 267 -33.01 1.44 13.14
C THR A 267 -33.87 1.31 11.88
N ARG A 268 -33.48 0.41 10.97
CA ARG A 268 -34.13 0.15 9.69
C ARG A 268 -34.23 -1.36 9.47
N SER A 269 -35.43 -1.93 9.68
CA SER A 269 -35.62 -3.39 9.76
C SER A 269 -35.39 -4.15 8.45
N ASP A 270 -35.45 -3.49 7.29
CA ASP A 270 -35.18 -4.05 5.96
C ASP A 270 -33.70 -3.92 5.53
N PHE A 271 -32.83 -3.37 6.38
CA PHE A 271 -31.42 -3.17 6.04
C PHE A 271 -30.66 -4.52 5.99
N GLU A 272 -30.08 -4.83 4.83
CA GLU A 272 -29.19 -5.97 4.62
C GLU A 272 -27.86 -5.49 4.02
N LEU A 273 -26.78 -6.24 4.27
CA LEU A 273 -25.51 -6.06 3.59
C LEU A 273 -25.43 -7.03 2.41
N ASP A 274 -24.95 -6.51 1.29
CA ASP A 274 -24.60 -7.27 0.09
C ASP A 274 -23.15 -6.98 -0.32
N ASP A 275 -22.62 -7.75 -1.27
CA ASP A 275 -21.24 -7.62 -1.71
C ASP A 275 -20.92 -6.22 -2.29
N SER A 276 -21.94 -5.46 -2.72
CA SER A 276 -21.79 -4.09 -3.23
C SER A 276 -21.70 -3.02 -2.13
N THR A 277 -22.20 -3.32 -0.93
CA THR A 277 -22.29 -2.41 0.21
C THR A 277 -21.29 -2.74 1.33
N VAL A 278 -20.80 -3.98 1.37
CA VAL A 278 -19.75 -4.45 2.28
C VAL A 278 -18.50 -3.56 2.29
N PRO A 279 -17.94 -3.11 1.15
CA PRO A 279 -16.75 -2.26 1.17
C PRO A 279 -16.94 -0.95 1.95
N PHE A 280 -18.14 -0.35 1.86
CA PHE A 280 -18.47 0.88 2.59
C PHE A 280 -18.67 0.62 4.08
N ALA A 281 -19.34 -0.48 4.44
CA ALA A 281 -19.51 -0.88 5.84
C ALA A 281 -18.16 -1.19 6.52
N ALA A 282 -17.28 -1.90 5.80
CA ALA A 282 -15.94 -2.23 6.25
C ALA A 282 -15.10 -0.95 6.42
N ASP A 283 -15.18 -0.01 5.46
CA ASP A 283 -14.48 1.27 5.56
C ASP A 283 -14.96 2.10 6.76
N ILE A 284 -16.28 2.16 7.01
CA ILE A 284 -16.84 2.79 8.22
C ILE A 284 -16.26 2.12 9.48
N CYS A 285 -16.35 0.80 9.61
CA CYS A 285 -15.86 0.09 10.80
C CYS A 285 -14.36 0.29 11.04
N ARG A 286 -13.57 0.34 9.96
CA ARG A 286 -12.13 0.61 9.97
C ARG A 286 -11.83 2.03 10.47
N ARG A 287 -12.51 3.04 9.94
CA ARG A 287 -12.35 4.45 10.35
C ARG A 287 -12.79 4.72 11.79
N LEU A 288 -13.74 3.94 12.28
CA LEU A 288 -14.20 3.97 13.66
C LEU A 288 -13.35 3.09 14.59
N ASP A 289 -12.21 2.57 14.11
CA ASP A 289 -11.24 1.76 14.85
C ASP A 289 -11.83 0.52 15.53
N GLY A 290 -12.99 0.02 15.09
CA GLY A 290 -13.68 -1.06 15.79
C GLY A 290 -14.24 -0.65 17.17
N ILE A 291 -14.37 0.65 17.47
CA ILE A 291 -14.92 1.15 18.73
C ILE A 291 -16.44 0.90 18.74
N PRO A 292 -16.96 0.04 19.64
CA PRO A 292 -18.38 -0.33 19.66
C PRO A 292 -19.31 0.88 19.68
N LEU A 293 -19.11 1.83 20.60
CA LEU A 293 -19.97 3.02 20.70
C LEU A 293 -19.99 3.84 19.41
N ALA A 294 -18.84 4.02 18.77
CA ALA A 294 -18.75 4.76 17.52
C ALA A 294 -19.52 4.03 16.40
N ILE A 295 -19.37 2.71 16.32
CA ILE A 295 -20.11 1.86 15.38
C ILE A 295 -21.62 1.96 15.62
N GLU A 296 -22.08 1.90 16.88
CA GLU A 296 -23.52 2.04 17.18
C GLU A 296 -24.07 3.40 16.72
N LEU A 297 -23.31 4.48 16.97
CA LEU A 297 -23.69 5.83 16.56
C LEU A 297 -23.75 5.97 15.04
N ALA A 298 -22.80 5.38 14.31
CA ALA A 298 -22.78 5.42 12.85
C ALA A 298 -23.90 4.56 12.23
N ALA A 299 -24.06 3.33 12.71
CA ALA A 299 -25.09 2.40 12.24
C ALA A 299 -26.50 2.99 12.43
N GLY A 300 -26.74 3.72 13.52
CA GLY A 300 -28.00 4.43 13.77
C GLY A 300 -28.28 5.59 12.81
N ARG A 301 -27.36 5.93 11.89
CA ARG A 301 -27.52 6.99 10.88
C ARG A 301 -27.69 6.47 9.45
N VAL A 302 -27.65 5.16 9.26
CA VAL A 302 -27.86 4.54 7.94
C VAL A 302 -29.23 4.90 7.35
N ASP A 303 -30.25 5.05 8.18
CA ASP A 303 -31.59 5.46 7.74
C ASP A 303 -31.61 6.90 7.16
N ALA A 304 -30.79 7.79 7.72
CA ALA A 304 -30.79 9.20 7.36
C ALA A 304 -29.92 9.55 6.14
N PHE A 305 -28.79 8.84 5.94
CA PHE A 305 -27.81 9.16 4.88
C PHE A 305 -27.59 8.00 3.90
N GLY A 306 -28.00 6.78 4.23
CA GLY A 306 -27.54 5.59 3.51
C GLY A 306 -26.04 5.32 3.73
N ILE A 307 -25.60 4.10 3.38
CA ILE A 307 -24.26 3.63 3.75
C ILE A 307 -23.13 4.29 2.96
N ARG A 308 -23.35 4.58 1.66
CA ARG A 308 -22.34 5.16 0.77
C ARG A 308 -22.02 6.60 1.14
N GLU A 309 -23.06 7.39 1.38
CA GLU A 309 -22.91 8.79 1.79
C GLU A 309 -22.32 8.88 3.20
N LEU A 310 -22.74 8.01 4.13
CA LEU A 310 -22.17 7.95 5.47
C LEU A 310 -20.66 7.65 5.46
N ALA A 311 -20.19 6.74 4.60
CA ALA A 311 -18.76 6.46 4.46
C ALA A 311 -17.98 7.69 3.96
N SER A 312 -18.52 8.42 2.98
CA SER A 312 -17.94 9.66 2.47
C SER A 312 -17.94 10.79 3.52
N LEU A 313 -19.01 10.96 4.28
CA LEU A 313 -19.09 12.03 5.29
C LEU A 313 -18.10 11.84 6.46
N LEU A 314 -17.69 10.60 6.73
CA LEU A 314 -16.63 10.30 7.69
C LEU A 314 -15.23 10.68 7.17
N ASP A 315 -15.05 11.07 5.89
CA ASP A 315 -13.78 11.66 5.41
C ASP A 315 -13.55 13.06 5.98
N GLU A 316 -14.62 13.82 6.25
CA GLU A 316 -14.47 15.24 6.51
C GLU A 316 -14.81 15.66 7.95
N ARG A 317 -15.82 15.04 8.61
CA ARG A 317 -16.32 15.55 9.90
C ARG A 317 -16.99 14.46 10.76
N PHE A 318 -16.39 14.09 11.89
CA PHE A 318 -17.02 13.23 12.91
C PHE A 318 -18.29 13.84 13.56
N ARG A 319 -18.61 15.11 13.24
CA ARG A 319 -19.83 15.83 13.67
C ARG A 319 -21.14 15.12 13.30
N VAL A 320 -21.13 14.23 12.30
CA VAL A 320 -22.31 13.44 11.94
C VAL A 320 -22.78 12.58 13.13
N LEU A 321 -21.91 12.21 14.07
CA LEU A 321 -22.20 11.34 15.21
C LEU A 321 -22.76 12.08 16.46
N ASN A 322 -23.26 13.31 16.32
CA ASN A 322 -23.69 14.19 17.43
C ASN A 322 -25.05 13.89 18.08
N ARG A 323 -25.65 12.71 17.86
CA ARG A 323 -26.91 12.31 18.53
C ARG A 323 -26.94 10.80 18.75
N GLY A 324 -26.96 10.39 20.03
CA GLY A 324 -27.11 9.02 20.51
C GLY A 324 -28.39 8.84 21.32
N ARG A 325 -28.49 7.75 22.09
CA ARG A 325 -29.72 7.40 22.83
C ARG A 325 -30.03 8.46 23.89
N ARG A 326 -31.29 8.91 23.96
CA ARG A 326 -31.76 9.94 24.92
C ARG A 326 -31.61 9.52 26.39
N THR A 327 -31.52 8.23 26.65
CA THR A 327 -31.38 7.62 27.98
C THR A 327 -29.93 7.32 28.37
N ALA A 328 -28.96 7.47 27.44
CA ALA A 328 -27.55 7.31 27.77
C ALA A 328 -27.03 8.51 28.57
N LEU A 329 -26.02 8.29 29.42
CA LEU A 329 -25.34 9.37 30.14
C LEU A 329 -24.85 10.44 29.14
N PRO A 330 -24.86 11.75 29.48
CA PRO A 330 -24.48 12.82 28.54
C PRO A 330 -23.18 12.57 27.78
N ARG A 331 -22.16 12.03 28.45
CA ARG A 331 -20.86 11.64 27.88
C ARG A 331 -20.90 10.50 26.85
N GLN A 332 -21.90 9.62 26.89
CA GLN A 332 -22.10 8.50 25.96
C GLN A 332 -23.09 8.85 24.84
N GLN A 333 -23.68 10.05 24.86
CA GLN A 333 -24.66 10.48 23.85
C GLN A 333 -24.00 10.84 22.51
N THR A 334 -22.74 11.28 22.51
CA THR A 334 -22.00 11.55 21.29
C THR A 334 -20.56 11.10 21.44
N LEU A 335 -19.92 10.79 20.30
CA LEU A 335 -18.50 10.44 20.30
C LEU A 335 -17.63 11.65 20.75
N SER A 336 -18.03 12.87 20.36
CA SER A 336 -17.40 14.12 20.84
C SER A 336 -17.48 14.23 22.36
N ALA A 337 -18.64 14.00 22.97
CA ALA A 337 -18.79 14.13 24.42
C ALA A 337 -17.96 13.09 25.20
N THR A 338 -17.73 11.91 24.62
CA THR A 338 -16.81 10.91 25.18
C THR A 338 -15.36 11.41 25.12
N PHE A 339 -14.97 12.04 24.02
CA PHE A 339 -13.62 12.59 23.86
C PHE A 339 -13.40 13.89 24.65
N ASP A 340 -14.38 14.79 24.72
CA ASP A 340 -14.35 16.03 25.52
C ASP A 340 -14.12 15.71 26.99
N TRP A 341 -14.93 14.81 27.55
CA TRP A 341 -14.72 14.30 28.92
C TRP A 341 -13.32 13.69 29.08
N SER A 342 -12.87 12.94 28.07
CA SER A 342 -11.59 12.27 28.11
C SER A 342 -10.40 13.22 28.07
N TYR A 343 -10.57 14.36 27.44
CA TYR A 343 -9.60 15.41 27.22
C TYR A 343 -9.57 16.39 28.40
N GLU A 344 -10.72 16.72 28.99
CA GLU A 344 -10.83 17.60 30.17
C GLU A 344 -10.14 17.03 31.43
N LEU A 345 -10.02 15.70 31.53
CA LEU A 345 -9.31 15.01 32.62
C LEU A 345 -7.77 15.03 32.46
N LEU A 346 -7.26 15.50 31.32
CA LEU A 346 -5.82 15.57 31.07
C LEU A 346 -5.20 16.81 31.68
N SER A 347 -3.95 16.69 32.13
CA SER A 347 -3.16 17.87 32.46
C SER A 347 -2.95 18.76 31.22
N GLU A 348 -2.61 20.03 31.42
CA GLU A 348 -2.33 20.94 30.31
C GLU A 348 -1.21 20.42 29.39
N SER A 349 -0.16 19.82 29.98
CA SER A 349 0.94 19.20 29.24
C SER A 349 0.48 18.00 28.42
N GLU A 350 -0.37 17.13 28.97
CA GLU A 350 -0.96 15.99 28.27
C GLU A 350 -1.87 16.43 27.12
N GLN A 351 -2.69 17.46 27.33
CA GLN A 351 -3.54 18.03 26.28
C GLN A 351 -2.68 18.57 25.12
N THR A 352 -1.62 19.32 25.41
CA THR A 352 -0.71 19.83 24.38
C THR A 352 -0.01 18.72 23.61
N VAL A 353 0.52 17.70 24.30
CA VAL A 353 1.18 16.57 23.63
C VAL A 353 0.18 15.79 22.77
N LEU A 354 -1.02 15.52 23.27
CA LEU A 354 -2.07 14.82 22.51
C LEU A 354 -2.45 15.58 21.23
N ARG A 355 -2.67 16.90 21.32
CA ARG A 355 -2.96 17.75 20.14
C ARG A 355 -1.83 17.67 19.12
N ARG A 356 -0.57 17.78 19.55
CA ARG A 356 0.58 17.77 18.64
C ARG A 356 0.82 16.41 18.00
N LEU A 357 0.60 15.30 18.71
CA LEU A 357 0.74 13.97 18.14
C LEU A 357 -0.30 13.68 17.03
N SER A 358 -1.40 14.43 16.98
CA SER A 358 -2.44 14.26 15.94
C SER A 358 -1.97 14.54 14.51
N VAL A 359 -0.78 15.17 14.33
CA VAL A 359 -0.21 15.42 13.00
C VAL A 359 0.33 14.14 12.35
N PHE A 360 0.70 13.13 13.13
CA PHE A 360 1.20 11.87 12.59
C PHE A 360 0.06 11.06 11.97
N VAL A 361 0.35 10.34 10.89
CA VAL A 361 -0.52 9.29 10.35
C VAL A 361 0.10 7.95 10.70
N GLY A 362 -0.72 7.03 11.21
CA GLY A 362 -0.26 5.70 11.60
C GLY A 362 0.57 5.69 12.88
N ALA A 363 1.39 4.65 13.01
CA ALA A 363 2.24 4.42 14.18
C ALA A 363 3.63 5.04 13.97
N VAL A 364 4.22 5.56 15.04
CA VAL A 364 5.55 6.18 15.02
C VAL A 364 6.38 5.76 16.23
N SER A 365 7.70 5.72 16.07
CA SER A 365 8.60 5.46 17.19
C SER A 365 8.68 6.67 18.13
N MET A 366 9.39 6.53 19.26
CA MET A 366 9.50 7.61 20.24
C MET A 366 10.23 8.86 19.68
N GLU A 367 11.26 8.69 18.84
CA GLU A 367 12.07 9.78 18.29
C GLU A 367 11.24 10.85 17.53
N PRO A 368 10.44 10.52 16.50
CA PRO A 368 9.54 11.46 15.84
C PRO A 368 8.52 12.07 16.81
N ALA A 369 7.92 11.25 17.67
CA ALA A 369 6.91 11.71 18.62
C ALA A 369 7.46 12.82 19.52
N LEU A 370 8.68 12.65 20.04
CA LEU A 370 9.36 13.66 20.85
C LEU A 370 9.70 14.92 20.05
N ALA A 371 10.22 14.78 18.82
CA ALA A 371 10.61 15.92 17.99
C ALA A 371 9.43 16.87 17.70
N VAL A 372 8.22 16.33 17.57
CA VAL A 372 7.00 17.11 17.33
C VAL A 372 6.35 17.59 18.63
N ALA A 373 6.24 16.69 19.62
CA ALA A 373 5.54 16.97 20.87
C ALA A 373 6.30 17.96 21.77
N ALA A 374 7.64 17.88 21.82
CA ALA A 374 8.47 18.74 22.65
C ALA A 374 8.30 20.21 22.22
N GLY A 375 7.69 21.02 23.07
CA GLY A 375 7.61 22.48 22.90
C GLY A 375 8.82 23.17 23.53
N SER A 376 8.87 24.50 23.41
CA SER A 376 9.91 25.37 23.97
C SER A 376 9.95 25.46 25.51
N GLY A 377 9.43 24.46 26.24
CA GLY A 377 9.33 24.47 27.69
C GLY A 377 9.34 23.11 28.40
N HIS A 378 9.51 22.00 27.68
CA HIS A 378 9.60 20.66 28.30
C HIS A 378 10.90 19.97 27.86
N SER A 379 11.55 19.26 28.77
CA SER A 379 12.66 18.40 28.38
C SER A 379 12.13 17.19 27.58
N THR A 380 13.01 16.54 26.83
CA THR A 380 12.70 15.31 26.11
C THR A 380 12.22 14.21 27.08
N SER A 381 12.79 14.14 28.28
CA SER A 381 12.40 13.19 29.33
C SER A 381 10.98 13.45 29.83
N ASP A 382 10.63 14.71 30.07
CA ASP A 382 9.28 15.08 30.53
C ASP A 382 8.24 14.75 29.46
N THR A 383 8.56 15.03 28.19
CA THR A 383 7.66 14.73 27.07
C THR A 383 7.44 13.22 26.92
N ALA A 384 8.49 12.40 27.09
CA ALA A 384 8.37 10.94 27.09
C ALA A 384 7.46 10.44 28.23
N ALA A 385 7.59 11.02 29.43
CA ALA A 385 6.71 10.70 30.57
C ALA A 385 5.25 11.09 30.29
N VAL A 386 5.01 12.22 29.63
CA VAL A 386 3.66 12.63 29.21
C VAL A 386 3.08 11.67 28.17
N ILE A 387 3.86 11.22 27.18
CA ILE A 387 3.42 10.21 26.20
C ILE A 387 3.07 8.90 26.94
N ALA A 388 3.88 8.46 27.89
CA ALA A 388 3.59 7.29 28.71
C ALA A 388 2.29 7.46 29.53
N GLY A 389 1.99 8.66 30.03
CA GLY A 389 0.72 9.01 30.67
C GLY A 389 -0.47 8.92 29.71
N LEU A 390 -0.32 9.40 28.48
CA LEU A 390 -1.35 9.24 27.44
C LEU A 390 -1.57 7.77 27.06
N VAL A 391 -0.53 6.94 27.12
CA VAL A 391 -0.62 5.48 26.93
C VAL A 391 -1.34 4.81 28.11
N SER A 392 -1.06 5.22 29.36
CA SER A 392 -1.80 4.69 30.51
C SER A 392 -3.29 5.04 30.44
N LYS A 393 -3.60 6.25 29.94
CA LYS A 393 -4.97 6.77 29.74
C LYS A 393 -5.65 6.28 28.46
N SER A 394 -5.00 5.38 27.74
CA SER A 394 -5.52 4.76 26.50
C SER A 394 -5.92 5.76 25.41
N LEU A 395 -5.28 6.94 25.36
CA LEU A 395 -5.43 7.92 24.27
C LEU A 395 -4.38 7.73 23.16
N VAL A 396 -3.27 7.09 23.52
CA VAL A 396 -2.23 6.62 22.61
C VAL A 396 -2.07 5.12 22.86
N ALA A 397 -2.02 4.32 21.80
CA ALA A 397 -1.68 2.90 21.89
C ALA A 397 -0.17 2.74 21.69
N ALA A 398 0.45 1.89 22.50
CA ALA A 398 1.85 1.49 22.36
C ALA A 398 1.93 0.01 22.01
N ASP A 399 2.51 -0.31 20.85
CA ASP A 399 2.86 -1.67 20.44
C ASP A 399 4.32 -1.94 20.82
N THR A 400 4.52 -2.94 21.67
CA THR A 400 5.83 -3.36 22.20
C THR A 400 6.28 -4.72 21.65
N GLY A 401 5.55 -5.30 20.68
CA GLY A 401 5.88 -6.61 20.11
C GLY A 401 7.05 -6.60 19.13
N GLY A 402 7.40 -5.42 18.60
CA GLY A 402 8.54 -5.23 17.69
C GLY A 402 9.84 -4.84 18.40
N PRO A 403 10.95 -4.72 17.65
CA PRO A 403 12.25 -4.29 18.19
C PRO A 403 12.24 -2.83 18.67
N VAL A 404 11.30 -2.02 18.17
CA VAL A 404 11.09 -0.62 18.57
C VAL A 404 9.62 -0.45 18.93
N THR A 405 9.35 0.16 20.08
CA THR A 405 7.98 0.48 20.50
C THR A 405 7.36 1.50 19.56
N GLN A 406 6.19 1.18 19.02
CA GLN A 406 5.44 2.03 18.11
C GLN A 406 4.23 2.64 18.82
N TYR A 407 4.08 3.95 18.73
CA TYR A 407 3.00 4.72 19.32
C TYR A 407 2.02 5.14 18.21
N ARG A 408 0.74 4.83 18.37
CA ARG A 408 -0.29 5.29 17.44
C ARG A 408 -1.48 5.87 18.17
N MET A 409 -2.10 6.90 17.59
CA MET A 409 -3.44 7.29 17.97
C MET A 409 -4.44 6.47 17.15
N LEU A 410 -5.58 6.11 17.77
CA LEU A 410 -6.74 5.65 17.02
C LEU A 410 -7.23 6.79 16.13
N GLU A 411 -7.69 6.49 14.91
CA GLU A 411 -8.05 7.51 13.92
C GLU A 411 -9.11 8.47 14.46
N SER A 412 -10.11 7.94 15.14
CA SER A 412 -11.14 8.72 15.85
C SER A 412 -10.58 9.69 16.90
N THR A 413 -9.59 9.24 17.69
CA THR A 413 -8.93 10.08 18.70
C THR A 413 -8.01 11.12 18.05
N ARG A 414 -7.36 10.73 16.95
CA ARG A 414 -6.48 11.59 16.14
C ARG A 414 -7.26 12.74 15.53
N SER A 415 -8.39 12.47 14.89
CA SER A 415 -9.25 13.50 14.30
C SER A 415 -9.75 14.50 15.35
N TYR A 416 -10.20 14.00 16.50
CA TYR A 416 -10.60 14.85 17.63
C TYR A 416 -9.44 15.73 18.12
N ALA A 417 -8.27 15.15 18.35
CA ALA A 417 -7.09 15.89 18.80
C ALA A 417 -6.61 16.92 17.76
N ARG A 418 -6.82 16.65 16.46
CA ARG A 418 -6.53 17.59 15.36
C ARG A 418 -7.50 18.77 15.34
N GLU A 419 -8.77 18.56 15.62
CA GLU A 419 -9.73 19.66 15.82
C GLU A 419 -9.28 20.55 16.99
N LYS A 420 -8.90 19.95 18.12
CA LYS A 420 -8.34 20.70 19.27
C LYS A 420 -7.03 21.42 18.96
N LEU A 421 -6.17 20.85 18.12
CA LEU A 421 -4.94 21.50 17.63
C LEU A 421 -5.25 22.76 16.82
N ILE A 422 -6.29 22.73 15.99
CA ILE A 422 -6.76 23.89 15.21
C ILE A 422 -7.40 24.93 16.13
N GLU A 423 -8.27 24.53 17.06
CA GLU A 423 -8.90 25.43 18.05
C GLU A 423 -7.84 26.15 18.91
N ALA A 424 -6.74 25.46 19.24
CA ALA A 424 -5.62 26.03 19.97
C ALA A 424 -4.68 26.93 19.13
N GLY A 425 -4.87 27.02 17.80
CA GLY A 425 -4.00 27.78 16.91
C GLY A 425 -2.60 27.19 16.73
N GLU A 426 -2.39 25.91 17.07
CA GLU A 426 -1.08 25.25 17.10
C GLU A 426 -0.76 24.47 15.81
N SER A 427 -1.72 24.38 14.87
CA SER A 427 -1.64 23.54 13.66
C SER A 427 -0.38 23.79 12.83
N SER A 428 -0.11 25.04 12.43
CA SER A 428 1.05 25.37 11.59
C SER A 428 2.38 25.11 12.29
N ALA A 429 2.46 25.33 13.60
CA ALA A 429 3.67 25.09 14.38
C ALA A 429 3.97 23.59 14.52
N ALA A 430 2.94 22.77 14.76
CA ALA A 430 3.08 21.32 14.85
C ALA A 430 3.44 20.70 13.50
N ALA A 431 2.77 21.14 12.42
CA ALA A 431 3.06 20.68 11.07
C ALA A 431 4.47 21.07 10.60
N ARG A 432 4.96 22.27 10.96
CA ARG A 432 6.35 22.68 10.69
C ARG A 432 7.36 21.77 11.37
N ARG A 433 7.19 21.45 12.66
CA ARG A 433 8.09 20.54 13.38
C ARG A 433 8.10 19.14 12.76
N HIS A 434 6.92 18.65 12.39
CA HIS A 434 6.76 17.36 11.71
C HIS A 434 7.51 17.36 10.37
N ALA A 435 7.30 18.37 9.52
CA ALA A 435 8.02 18.49 8.27
C ALA A 435 9.53 18.63 8.44
N SER A 436 10.01 19.41 9.42
CA SER A 436 11.44 19.54 9.73
C SER A 436 12.06 18.22 10.20
N PHE A 437 11.35 17.44 11.01
CA PHE A 437 11.83 16.12 11.44
C PHE A 437 12.00 15.17 10.25
N TYR A 438 10.98 15.06 9.39
CA TYR A 438 11.05 14.19 8.22
C TYR A 438 12.04 14.70 7.17
N ALA A 439 12.28 16.00 7.08
CA ALA A 439 13.34 16.55 6.23
C ALA A 439 14.72 16.06 6.69
N ALA A 440 15.02 16.16 7.99
CA ALA A 440 16.27 15.65 8.55
C ALA A 440 16.39 14.12 8.44
N LEU A 441 15.29 13.38 8.61
CA LEU A 441 15.27 11.93 8.40
C LEU A 441 15.61 11.56 6.96
N LEU A 442 15.00 12.23 5.99
CA LEU A 442 15.25 11.96 4.58
C LEU A 442 16.63 12.44 4.11
N ASP A 443 17.19 13.51 4.69
CA ASP A 443 18.59 13.90 4.46
C ASP A 443 19.57 12.80 4.90
N ARG A 444 19.32 12.16 6.05
CA ARG A 444 20.06 10.96 6.49
C ARG A 444 19.85 9.81 5.53
N ALA A 445 18.59 9.50 5.19
CA ALA A 445 18.26 8.40 4.29
C ALA A 445 18.94 8.56 2.93
N HIS A 446 19.01 9.78 2.39
CA HIS A 446 19.70 10.10 1.14
C HIS A 446 21.21 9.88 1.25
N SER A 447 21.82 10.30 2.36
CA SER A 447 23.26 10.14 2.61
C SER A 447 23.68 8.67 2.83
N GLU A 448 22.82 7.88 3.47
CA GLU A 448 23.05 6.45 3.76
C GLU A 448 22.67 5.53 2.59
N PHE A 449 22.00 6.05 1.56
CA PHE A 449 21.38 5.25 0.50
C PHE A 449 22.34 4.32 -0.25
N LEU A 450 23.59 4.76 -0.45
CA LEU A 450 24.62 3.96 -1.14
C LEU A 450 25.52 3.19 -0.18
N SER A 451 25.67 3.64 1.06
CA SER A 451 26.61 3.04 2.02
C SER A 451 26.00 1.92 2.86
N LYS A 452 24.67 1.90 3.00
CA LYS A 452 23.96 0.95 3.86
C LYS A 452 23.37 -0.22 3.04
N PRO A 453 23.39 -1.46 3.55
CA PRO A 453 22.70 -2.58 2.90
C PRO A 453 21.22 -2.27 2.69
N LEU A 454 20.70 -2.57 1.49
CA LEU A 454 19.33 -2.20 1.10
C LEU A 454 18.26 -2.72 2.08
N ALA A 455 18.42 -3.92 2.61
CA ALA A 455 17.46 -4.50 3.56
C ALA A 455 17.37 -3.69 4.87
N GLU A 456 18.52 -3.24 5.39
CA GLU A 456 18.58 -2.40 6.59
C GLU A 456 18.05 -0.99 6.31
N TRP A 457 18.42 -0.42 5.17
CA TRP A 457 17.91 0.89 4.73
C TRP A 457 16.37 0.87 4.59
N MET A 458 15.82 -0.17 3.97
CA MET A 458 14.37 -0.33 3.82
C MET A 458 13.67 -0.52 5.17
N ALA A 459 14.21 -1.35 6.06
CA ALA A 459 13.63 -1.60 7.37
C ALA A 459 13.54 -0.34 8.24
N GLU A 460 14.45 0.62 8.04
CA GLU A 460 14.47 1.88 8.79
C GLU A 460 13.54 2.95 8.21
N TYR A 461 13.51 3.11 6.88
CA TYR A 461 12.85 4.27 6.26
C TYR A 461 11.48 3.97 5.64
N SER A 462 11.14 2.72 5.33
CA SER A 462 9.89 2.40 4.60
C SER A 462 8.63 2.77 5.37
N SER A 463 8.62 2.61 6.70
CA SER A 463 7.46 2.90 7.55
C SER A 463 7.14 4.39 7.65
N SER A 464 8.05 5.27 7.23
CA SER A 464 7.86 6.72 7.32
C SER A 464 7.10 7.34 6.15
N ILE A 465 6.81 6.56 5.10
CA ILE A 465 6.30 7.09 3.83
C ILE A 465 5.01 7.90 3.97
N ASP A 466 4.03 7.40 4.74
CA ASP A 466 2.75 8.08 4.95
C ASP A 466 2.94 9.44 5.64
N ASN A 467 3.88 9.52 6.58
CA ASN A 467 4.19 10.78 7.25
C ASN A 467 5.02 11.72 6.37
N VAL A 468 5.87 11.19 5.49
CA VAL A 468 6.55 11.99 4.46
C VAL A 468 5.53 12.63 3.51
N HIS A 469 4.48 11.90 3.12
CA HIS A 469 3.39 12.47 2.31
C HIS A 469 2.70 13.63 3.00
N VAL A 470 2.31 13.45 4.27
CA VAL A 470 1.67 14.51 5.07
C VAL A 470 2.58 15.74 5.19
N ALA A 471 3.88 15.53 5.41
CA ALA A 471 4.86 16.60 5.48
C ALA A 471 4.98 17.38 4.17
N ILE A 472 5.04 16.67 3.03
CA ILE A 472 5.09 17.28 1.68
C ILE A 472 3.79 18.03 1.38
N ASP A 473 2.64 17.45 1.69
CA ASP A 473 1.33 18.05 1.38
C ASP A 473 1.09 19.33 2.18
N TRP A 474 1.50 19.37 3.44
CA TRP A 474 1.50 20.60 4.23
C TRP A 474 2.52 21.62 3.68
N ALA A 475 3.76 21.20 3.42
CA ALA A 475 4.83 22.10 2.99
C ALA A 475 4.54 22.76 1.63
N LEU A 476 3.89 22.03 0.71
CA LEU A 476 3.44 22.52 -0.60
C LEU A 476 2.01 23.11 -0.59
N SER A 477 1.44 23.38 0.59
CA SER A 477 0.15 24.07 0.72
C SER A 477 0.34 25.60 0.74
N PRO A 478 -0.72 26.40 0.54
CA PRO A 478 -0.62 27.87 0.59
C PRO A 478 -0.08 28.42 1.92
N ASP A 479 -0.30 27.72 3.03
CA ASP A 479 0.15 28.10 4.38
C ASP A 479 1.47 27.39 4.78
N GLY A 480 2.09 26.69 3.84
CA GLY A 480 3.29 25.86 4.03
C GLY A 480 4.62 26.59 3.83
N ASP A 481 5.67 25.80 3.68
CA ASP A 481 7.02 26.24 3.35
C ASP A 481 7.47 25.49 2.08
N SER A 482 7.40 26.17 0.94
CA SER A 482 7.68 25.56 -0.36
C SER A 482 9.11 25.03 -0.47
N ASP A 483 10.09 25.69 0.16
CA ASP A 483 11.49 25.26 0.12
C ASP A 483 11.68 23.94 0.87
N VAL A 484 11.01 23.79 2.02
CA VAL A 484 10.96 22.52 2.76
C VAL A 484 10.24 21.45 1.94
N GLY A 485 9.13 21.79 1.27
CA GLY A 485 8.37 20.86 0.43
C GLY A 485 9.18 20.34 -0.76
N VAL A 486 9.92 21.22 -1.42
CA VAL A 486 10.85 20.87 -2.51
C VAL A 486 11.98 19.98 -2.00
N ALA A 487 12.59 20.31 -0.85
CA ALA A 487 13.66 19.51 -0.26
C ALA A 487 13.18 18.10 0.17
N LEU A 488 12.04 18.01 0.86
CA LEU A 488 11.41 16.75 1.22
C LEU A 488 11.14 15.88 -0.02
N THR A 489 10.58 16.48 -1.07
CA THR A 489 10.26 15.77 -2.32
C THR A 489 11.52 15.23 -2.98
N ALA A 490 12.58 16.04 -3.10
CA ALA A 490 13.84 15.60 -3.70
C ALA A 490 14.49 14.44 -2.92
N ASN A 491 14.49 14.52 -1.58
CA ASN A 491 15.08 13.48 -0.73
C ASN A 491 14.21 12.21 -0.61
N ALA A 492 12.91 12.29 -0.90
CA ALA A 492 12.01 11.14 -0.90
C ALA A 492 12.10 10.27 -2.17
N VAL A 493 12.70 10.76 -3.26
CA VAL A 493 12.83 10.05 -4.55
C VAL A 493 13.42 8.63 -4.41
N PRO A 494 14.52 8.40 -3.65
CA PRO A 494 15.05 7.05 -3.48
C PRO A 494 14.05 6.10 -2.82
N LEU A 495 13.28 6.61 -1.84
CA LEU A 495 12.28 5.82 -1.12
C LEU A 495 11.12 5.42 -2.03
N TRP A 496 10.55 6.35 -2.80
CA TRP A 496 9.50 6.02 -3.78
C TRP A 496 9.99 5.03 -4.83
N THR A 497 11.22 5.19 -5.31
CA THR A 497 11.81 4.28 -6.31
C THR A 497 11.96 2.87 -5.76
N ARG A 498 12.44 2.71 -4.51
CA ARG A 498 12.58 1.39 -3.85
C ARG A 498 11.24 0.76 -3.49
N LEU A 499 10.23 1.55 -3.15
CA LEU A 499 8.86 1.09 -2.91
C LEU A 499 8.05 0.90 -4.20
N THR A 500 8.64 1.12 -5.37
CA THR A 500 7.98 1.04 -6.69
C THR A 500 6.78 2.00 -6.85
N LEU A 501 6.75 3.09 -6.09
CA LEU A 501 5.73 4.14 -6.11
C LEU A 501 6.04 5.19 -7.18
N LEU A 502 6.25 4.74 -8.42
CA LEU A 502 6.80 5.59 -9.51
C LEU A 502 5.82 6.67 -9.97
N GLU A 503 4.52 6.36 -10.07
CA GLU A 503 3.51 7.35 -10.49
C GLU A 503 3.28 8.43 -9.42
N GLU A 504 3.38 8.04 -8.16
CA GLU A 504 3.36 8.98 -7.05
C GLU A 504 4.61 9.88 -7.07
N CYS A 505 5.80 9.30 -7.25
CA CYS A 505 7.03 10.05 -7.44
C CYS A 505 6.88 11.08 -8.55
N ARG A 506 6.38 10.67 -9.72
CA ARG A 506 6.14 11.55 -10.87
C ARG A 506 5.25 12.73 -10.49
N THR A 507 4.08 12.46 -9.90
CA THR A 507 3.06 13.47 -9.57
C THR A 507 3.54 14.45 -8.49
N ARG A 508 4.23 13.96 -7.46
CA ARG A 508 4.75 14.80 -6.37
C ARG A 508 5.94 15.64 -6.82
N VAL A 509 6.84 15.09 -7.63
CA VAL A 509 7.94 15.84 -8.24
C VAL A 509 7.42 16.91 -9.20
N GLU A 510 6.41 16.61 -10.02
CA GLU A 510 5.75 17.59 -10.89
C GLU A 510 5.18 18.77 -10.09
N ARG A 511 4.49 18.48 -8.97
CA ARG A 511 3.98 19.52 -8.06
C ARG A 511 5.12 20.33 -7.44
N ALA A 512 6.21 19.69 -6.99
CA ALA A 512 7.37 20.40 -6.45
C ALA A 512 8.06 21.30 -7.49
N LEU A 513 8.16 20.84 -8.74
CA LEU A 513 8.68 21.64 -9.85
C LEU A 513 7.80 22.86 -10.15
N SER A 514 6.47 22.72 -10.02
CA SER A 514 5.52 23.82 -10.29
C SER A 514 5.60 25.00 -9.30
N VAL A 515 6.10 24.77 -8.08
CA VAL A 515 6.22 25.79 -7.02
C VAL A 515 7.61 26.41 -6.91
N LEU A 516 8.60 25.89 -7.65
CA LEU A 516 9.93 26.47 -7.69
C LEU A 516 9.85 27.88 -8.28
N SER A 517 10.07 28.89 -7.45
CA SER A 517 10.02 30.30 -7.86
C SER A 517 11.22 30.62 -8.77
N PRO A 518 11.07 31.50 -9.79
CA PRO A 518 12.14 31.82 -10.75
C PRO A 518 13.46 32.29 -10.11
N ASP A 519 13.41 32.85 -8.90
CA ASP A 519 14.58 33.32 -8.15
C ASP A 519 15.32 32.21 -7.38
N VAL A 520 14.62 31.13 -6.96
CA VAL A 520 15.21 29.90 -6.38
C VAL A 520 15.58 28.90 -7.48
N ALA A 521 14.86 28.92 -8.61
CA ALA A 521 15.03 28.09 -9.82
C ALA A 521 16.23 28.50 -10.71
N ARG A 522 17.30 29.03 -10.11
CA ARG A 522 18.53 29.33 -10.84
C ARG A 522 19.42 28.09 -10.95
N GLY A 523 18.89 26.90 -11.23
CA GLY A 523 19.62 25.65 -11.50
C GLY A 523 20.36 25.06 -10.31
N GLY A 524 19.75 25.06 -9.13
CA GLY A 524 20.37 24.45 -7.94
C GLY A 524 20.46 22.93 -8.04
N LYS A 525 21.27 22.30 -7.17
CA LYS A 525 21.37 20.83 -7.08
C LYS A 525 20.01 20.14 -6.93
N ARG A 526 19.09 20.70 -6.14
CA ARG A 526 17.75 20.13 -5.91
C ARG A 526 16.87 20.13 -7.16
N GLU A 527 16.92 21.22 -7.93
CA GLU A 527 16.15 21.35 -9.18
C GLU A 527 16.60 20.30 -10.21
N MET A 528 17.92 20.12 -10.36
CA MET A 528 18.50 19.04 -11.17
C MET A 528 18.03 17.64 -10.69
N GLN A 529 18.03 17.39 -9.38
CA GLN A 529 17.57 16.12 -8.82
C GLN A 529 16.09 15.86 -9.11
N LEU A 530 15.25 16.89 -9.02
CA LEU A 530 13.82 16.79 -9.33
C LEU A 530 13.59 16.57 -10.83
N PHE A 531 14.25 17.30 -11.72
CA PHE A 531 14.13 17.04 -13.17
C PHE A 531 14.56 15.62 -13.53
N ALA A 532 15.67 15.12 -12.95
CA ALA A 532 16.13 13.75 -13.16
C ALA A 532 15.10 12.72 -12.67
N ALA A 533 14.54 12.94 -11.48
CA ALA A 533 13.52 12.06 -10.90
C ALA A 533 12.23 12.06 -11.72
N PHE A 534 11.79 13.23 -12.18
CA PHE A 534 10.63 13.39 -13.04
C PHE A 534 10.83 12.68 -14.38
N ALA A 535 12.00 12.87 -15.01
CA ALA A 535 12.33 12.23 -16.27
C ALA A 535 12.35 10.70 -16.13
N ALA A 536 13.05 10.18 -15.12
CA ALA A 536 13.11 8.74 -14.86
C ALA A 536 11.73 8.13 -14.55
N ALA A 537 10.95 8.76 -13.67
CA ALA A 537 9.62 8.30 -13.31
C ALA A 537 8.67 8.34 -14.52
N SER A 538 8.67 9.43 -15.30
CA SER A 538 7.87 9.55 -16.52
C SER A 538 8.25 8.50 -17.57
N THR A 539 9.55 8.24 -17.79
CA THR A 539 10.00 7.18 -18.70
C THR A 539 9.51 5.81 -18.25
N LEU A 540 9.52 5.51 -16.95
CA LEU A 540 9.09 4.21 -16.42
C LEU A 540 7.57 4.04 -16.37
N THR A 541 6.78 5.11 -16.18
CA THR A 541 5.32 5.02 -16.09
C THR A 541 4.61 5.25 -17.42
N LYS A 542 5.08 6.18 -18.25
CA LYS A 542 4.48 6.55 -19.54
C LYS A 542 5.28 6.08 -20.76
N GLY A 543 6.53 5.66 -20.57
CA GLY A 543 7.50 5.47 -21.67
C GLY A 543 8.26 6.75 -22.01
N PRO A 544 9.36 6.67 -22.78
CA PRO A 544 10.07 7.86 -23.21
C PRO A 544 9.22 8.73 -24.14
N GLY A 545 9.38 10.04 -24.02
CA GLY A 545 8.71 11.04 -24.84
C GLY A 545 9.22 12.45 -24.58
N PRO A 546 8.63 13.47 -25.23
CA PRO A 546 9.13 14.84 -25.19
C PRO A 546 9.23 15.42 -23.78
N GLU A 547 8.29 15.08 -22.90
CA GLU A 547 8.27 15.50 -21.49
C GLU A 547 9.50 14.97 -20.73
N SER A 548 9.81 13.67 -20.84
CA SER A 548 10.98 13.08 -20.19
C SER A 548 12.30 13.55 -20.82
N GLU A 549 12.32 13.78 -22.14
CA GLU A 549 13.52 14.25 -22.84
C GLU A 549 13.88 15.68 -22.41
N LEU A 550 12.90 16.58 -22.39
CA LEU A 550 13.10 17.96 -21.92
C LEU A 550 13.60 18.00 -20.47
N ALA A 551 13.07 17.14 -19.61
CA ALA A 551 13.52 17.03 -18.23
C ALA A 551 14.94 16.47 -18.11
N TRP A 552 15.34 15.50 -18.94
CA TRP A 552 16.73 15.04 -18.99
C TRP A 552 17.68 16.12 -19.51
N LEU A 553 17.29 16.88 -20.54
CA LEU A 553 18.08 18.00 -21.06
C LEU A 553 18.24 19.10 -20.01
N ALA A 554 17.18 19.44 -19.27
CA ALA A 554 17.26 20.39 -18.15
C ALA A 554 18.20 19.87 -17.04
N THR A 555 18.13 18.58 -16.72
CA THR A 555 19.05 17.93 -15.78
C THR A 555 20.49 18.09 -16.24
N LEU A 556 20.80 17.76 -17.50
CA LEU A 556 22.14 17.83 -18.07
C LEU A 556 22.69 19.26 -18.02
N GLN A 557 21.90 20.24 -18.48
CA GLN A 557 22.30 21.65 -18.50
C GLN A 557 22.62 22.18 -17.09
N ILE A 558 21.81 21.82 -16.10
CA ILE A 558 22.06 22.23 -14.71
C ILE A 558 23.32 21.53 -14.18
N ALA A 559 23.46 20.23 -14.42
CA ALA A 559 24.58 19.42 -13.95
C ALA A 559 25.93 19.88 -14.53
N GLU A 560 25.98 20.27 -15.81
CA GLU A 560 27.15 20.88 -16.45
C GLU A 560 27.54 22.19 -15.77
N ARG A 561 26.56 23.05 -15.53
CA ARG A 561 26.80 24.38 -14.94
C ARG A 561 27.31 24.32 -13.50
N ILE A 562 26.86 23.33 -12.71
CA ILE A 562 27.31 23.15 -11.31
C ILE A 562 28.46 22.15 -11.16
N GLY A 563 28.89 21.50 -12.24
CA GLY A 563 29.98 20.52 -12.26
C GLY A 563 29.63 19.17 -11.60
N ASP A 564 28.36 18.76 -11.58
CA ASP A 564 27.92 17.48 -11.01
C ASP A 564 28.03 16.35 -12.06
N ILE A 565 29.17 15.66 -12.07
CA ILE A 565 29.47 14.59 -13.03
C ILE A 565 28.48 13.42 -12.92
N ASP A 566 28.00 13.07 -11.73
CA ASP A 566 27.06 11.95 -11.55
C ASP A 566 25.75 12.23 -12.28
N TYR A 567 25.20 13.44 -12.12
CA TYR A 567 23.96 13.81 -12.78
C TYR A 567 24.11 14.11 -14.27
N GLN A 568 25.29 14.54 -14.74
CA GLN A 568 25.58 14.57 -16.18
C GLN A 568 25.48 13.16 -16.78
N LEU A 569 26.10 12.16 -16.14
CA LEU A 569 26.06 10.77 -16.59
C LEU A 569 24.63 10.19 -16.55
N ARG A 570 23.88 10.42 -15.47
CA ARG A 570 22.47 9.99 -15.38
C ARG A 570 21.60 10.61 -16.48
N ALA A 571 21.78 11.90 -16.76
CA ALA A 571 21.05 12.59 -17.79
C ALA A 571 21.38 12.06 -19.19
N LEU A 572 22.68 11.92 -19.51
CA LEU A 572 23.13 11.37 -20.79
C LEU A 572 22.69 9.91 -20.98
N TRP A 573 22.67 9.13 -19.91
CA TRP A 573 22.10 7.78 -19.92
C TRP A 573 20.59 7.79 -20.19
N GLY A 574 19.86 8.71 -19.56
CA GLY A 574 18.42 8.94 -19.76
C GLY A 574 18.07 9.36 -21.19
N ILE A 575 18.87 10.25 -21.78
CA ILE A 575 18.75 10.68 -23.19
C ILE A 575 19.06 9.51 -24.12
N TRP A 576 20.15 8.78 -23.85
CA TRP A 576 20.54 7.59 -24.62
C TRP A 576 19.41 6.57 -24.65
N ILE A 577 18.85 6.19 -23.50
CA ILE A 577 17.79 5.18 -23.46
C ILE A 577 16.55 5.66 -24.22
N GLY A 578 16.15 6.92 -24.08
CA GLY A 578 15.01 7.48 -24.82
C GLY A 578 15.17 7.40 -26.34
N HIS A 579 16.33 7.79 -26.87
CA HIS A 579 16.58 7.70 -28.31
C HIS A 579 16.80 6.26 -28.79
N HIS A 580 17.47 5.42 -28.00
CA HIS A 580 17.73 4.02 -28.34
C HIS A 580 16.43 3.21 -28.42
N THR A 581 15.46 3.49 -27.54
CA THR A 581 14.18 2.79 -27.51
C THR A 581 13.09 3.43 -28.36
N GLY A 582 13.24 4.68 -28.81
CA GLY A 582 12.15 5.50 -29.34
C GLY A 582 12.36 6.15 -30.71
N GLU A 583 13.51 6.78 -30.97
CA GLU A 583 13.56 7.81 -32.03
C GLU A 583 14.66 7.62 -33.07
N SER A 584 15.89 7.36 -32.65
CA SER A 584 17.04 7.41 -33.55
C SER A 584 18.28 6.79 -32.92
N GLN A 585 18.82 5.75 -33.55
CA GLN A 585 20.11 5.18 -33.14
C GLN A 585 21.27 6.16 -33.35
N ALA A 586 21.16 7.11 -34.29
CA ALA A 586 22.20 8.13 -34.49
C ALA A 586 22.29 9.10 -33.30
N LYS A 587 21.15 9.63 -32.82
CA LYS A 587 21.11 10.47 -31.61
C LYS A 587 21.51 9.68 -30.36
N ALA A 588 21.11 8.41 -30.27
CA ALA A 588 21.55 7.54 -29.18
C ALA A 588 23.08 7.39 -29.17
N LEU A 589 23.71 7.20 -30.33
CA LEU A 589 25.17 7.10 -30.43
C LEU A 589 25.87 8.40 -30.01
N GLU A 590 25.30 9.56 -30.34
CA GLU A 590 25.81 10.87 -29.92
C GLU A 590 25.79 11.02 -28.39
N ALA A 591 24.63 10.78 -27.76
CA ALA A 591 24.50 10.79 -26.30
C ALA A 591 25.44 9.77 -25.63
N ALA A 592 25.62 8.60 -26.26
CA ALA A 592 26.52 7.57 -25.76
C ALA A 592 28.01 7.97 -25.80
N ARG A 593 28.43 8.69 -26.84
CA ARG A 593 29.79 9.23 -26.95
C ARG A 593 30.02 10.34 -25.92
N GLN A 594 29.07 11.27 -25.78
CA GLN A 594 29.12 12.30 -24.75
C GLN A 594 29.20 11.71 -23.35
N PHE A 595 28.39 10.68 -23.06
CA PHE A 595 28.47 9.95 -21.79
C PHE A 595 29.87 9.38 -21.57
N ARG A 596 30.44 8.71 -22.58
CA ARG A 596 31.77 8.09 -22.47
C ARG A 596 32.86 9.13 -22.23
N GLU A 597 32.76 10.32 -22.84
CA GLU A 597 33.69 11.43 -22.63
C GLU A 597 33.58 11.97 -21.20
N VAL A 598 32.38 12.31 -20.73
CA VAL A 598 32.14 12.78 -19.35
C VAL A 598 32.57 11.74 -18.32
N ALA A 599 32.36 10.45 -18.60
CA ALA A 599 32.72 9.36 -17.70
C ALA A 599 34.23 9.29 -17.43
N THR A 600 35.08 9.83 -18.32
CA THR A 600 36.53 9.90 -18.06
C THR A 600 36.90 10.85 -16.92
N LEU A 601 35.99 11.77 -16.57
CA LEU A 601 36.12 12.70 -15.46
C LEU A 601 35.55 12.12 -14.15
N SER A 602 34.88 10.96 -14.21
CA SER A 602 34.31 10.30 -13.03
C SER A 602 35.39 9.68 -12.16
N SER A 603 35.17 9.71 -10.85
CA SER A 603 36.00 8.97 -9.89
C SER A 603 35.69 7.47 -9.87
N ASP A 604 34.53 7.06 -10.40
CA ASP A 604 34.15 5.65 -10.51
C ASP A 604 34.72 5.04 -11.81
N VAL A 605 35.64 4.08 -11.64
CA VAL A 605 36.28 3.37 -12.76
C VAL A 605 35.31 2.54 -13.59
N ALA A 606 34.11 2.25 -13.08
CA ALA A 606 33.07 1.55 -13.80
C ALA A 606 32.35 2.44 -14.82
N ASP A 607 32.26 3.76 -14.58
CA ASP A 607 31.48 4.69 -15.43
C ASP A 607 31.96 4.70 -16.89
N PRO A 608 33.27 4.77 -17.20
CA PRO A 608 33.73 4.65 -18.58
C PRO A 608 33.27 3.33 -19.23
N ILE A 609 33.31 2.22 -18.49
CA ILE A 609 32.93 0.90 -19.01
C ILE A 609 31.43 0.85 -19.35
N VAL A 610 30.59 1.53 -18.56
CA VAL A 610 29.17 1.76 -18.90
C VAL A 610 29.05 2.51 -20.22
N GLY A 611 29.90 3.53 -20.44
CA GLY A 611 30.00 4.26 -21.71
C GLY A 611 30.30 3.37 -22.90
N ASP A 612 31.30 2.50 -22.78
CA ASP A 612 31.63 1.52 -23.83
C ASP A 612 30.44 0.57 -24.09
N ARG A 613 29.75 0.14 -23.04
CA ARG A 613 28.60 -0.77 -23.12
C ARG A 613 27.41 -0.12 -23.85
N ILE A 614 27.07 1.12 -23.53
CA ILE A 614 25.96 1.83 -24.18
C ILE A 614 26.28 2.06 -25.67
N ILE A 615 27.54 2.38 -26.01
CA ILE A 615 28.01 2.49 -27.40
C ILE A 615 27.86 1.16 -28.13
N GLY A 616 28.37 0.06 -27.57
CA GLY A 616 28.30 -1.26 -28.20
C GLY A 616 26.86 -1.74 -28.44
N THR A 617 25.90 -1.30 -27.62
CA THR A 617 24.47 -1.62 -27.81
C THR A 617 23.90 -0.90 -29.03
N VAL A 618 24.27 0.36 -29.24
CA VAL A 618 23.84 1.13 -30.41
C VAL A 618 24.49 0.58 -31.68
N LEU A 619 25.78 0.21 -31.63
CA LEU A 619 26.47 -0.45 -32.73
C LEU A 619 25.79 -1.77 -33.13
N TRP A 620 25.35 -2.56 -32.14
CA TRP A 620 24.58 -3.77 -32.40
C TRP A 620 23.26 -3.46 -33.14
N ALA A 621 22.47 -2.49 -32.66
CA ALA A 621 21.20 -2.11 -33.29
C ALA A 621 21.40 -1.58 -34.73
N GLN A 622 22.51 -0.89 -34.99
CA GLN A 622 22.89 -0.41 -36.32
C GLN A 622 23.44 -1.51 -37.25
N GLY A 623 23.59 -2.75 -36.78
CA GLY A 623 24.12 -3.86 -37.56
C GLY A 623 25.66 -3.89 -37.68
N GLU A 624 26.38 -3.06 -36.92
CA GLU A 624 27.85 -3.02 -36.87
C GLU A 624 28.40 -4.16 -35.98
N LEU A 625 28.08 -5.40 -36.35
CA LEU A 625 28.21 -6.59 -35.49
C LEU A 625 29.63 -6.84 -34.98
N GLN A 626 30.65 -6.62 -35.82
CA GLN A 626 32.04 -6.84 -35.42
C GLN A 626 32.51 -5.80 -34.38
N ALA A 627 32.10 -4.54 -34.54
CA ALA A 627 32.41 -3.48 -33.59
C ALA A 627 31.63 -3.66 -32.28
N ALA A 628 30.36 -4.10 -32.37
CA ALA A 628 29.55 -4.44 -31.22
C ALA A 628 30.16 -5.60 -30.40
N ARG A 629 30.55 -6.70 -31.05
CA ARG A 629 31.19 -7.86 -30.41
C ARG A 629 32.47 -7.47 -29.67
N SER A 630 33.41 -6.84 -30.37
CA SER A 630 34.70 -6.45 -29.79
C SER A 630 34.54 -5.51 -28.59
N THR A 631 33.56 -4.61 -28.65
CA THR A 631 33.20 -3.71 -27.55
C THR A 631 32.63 -4.48 -26.35
N MET A 632 31.66 -5.37 -26.57
CA MET A 632 31.01 -6.14 -25.50
C MET A 632 31.96 -7.12 -24.82
N GLU A 633 32.82 -7.81 -25.58
CA GLU A 633 33.86 -8.68 -25.01
C GLU A 633 34.88 -7.90 -24.17
N ARG A 634 35.17 -6.64 -24.53
CA ARG A 634 36.04 -5.76 -23.74
C ARG A 634 35.34 -5.31 -22.44
N VAL A 635 34.07 -4.92 -22.53
CA VAL A 635 33.25 -4.56 -21.37
C VAL A 635 33.21 -5.72 -20.37
N LEU A 636 32.90 -6.94 -20.82
CA LEU A 636 32.79 -8.12 -19.95
C LEU A 636 34.12 -8.52 -19.30
N ARG A 637 35.25 -8.30 -19.98
CA ARG A 637 36.59 -8.56 -19.41
C ARG A 637 37.00 -7.55 -18.35
N SER A 638 36.59 -6.29 -18.51
CA SER A 638 37.07 -5.19 -17.66
C SER A 638 36.09 -4.81 -16.55
N TYR A 639 34.80 -5.15 -16.67
CA TYR A 639 33.78 -4.68 -15.74
C TYR A 639 33.82 -5.43 -14.41
N VAL A 640 34.07 -4.68 -13.34
CA VAL A 640 33.90 -5.13 -11.96
C VAL A 640 32.69 -4.43 -11.39
N ALA A 641 31.67 -5.20 -10.97
CA ALA A 641 30.47 -4.62 -10.38
C ALA A 641 30.80 -3.94 -9.04
N PRO A 642 30.35 -2.69 -8.81
CA PRO A 642 30.45 -2.04 -7.50
C PRO A 642 29.82 -2.91 -6.40
N SER A 643 30.45 -2.97 -5.23
CA SER A 643 29.98 -3.78 -4.11
C SER A 643 28.61 -3.33 -3.58
N ASP A 644 28.30 -2.04 -3.73
CA ASP A 644 27.04 -1.41 -3.32
C ASP A 644 25.90 -1.53 -4.35
N ARG A 645 26.21 -2.03 -5.56
CA ARG A 645 25.28 -2.12 -6.70
C ARG A 645 24.60 -0.78 -7.06
N SER A 646 25.26 0.34 -6.79
CA SER A 646 24.77 1.70 -7.06
C SER A 646 24.37 1.92 -8.54
N HIS A 647 25.01 1.20 -9.47
CA HIS A 647 24.69 1.21 -10.90
C HIS A 647 23.26 0.75 -11.22
N LEU A 648 22.68 -0.14 -10.41
CA LEU A 648 21.30 -0.59 -10.63
C LEU A 648 20.28 0.55 -10.44
N ILE A 649 20.64 1.56 -9.64
CA ILE A 649 19.82 2.75 -9.46
C ILE A 649 20.18 3.82 -10.49
N ARG A 650 21.47 4.03 -10.75
CA ARG A 650 21.97 5.05 -11.69
C ARG A 650 21.55 4.74 -13.14
N PHE A 651 21.61 3.46 -13.52
CA PHE A 651 21.51 3.00 -14.92
C PHE A 651 20.55 1.81 -15.09
N GLN A 652 19.64 1.58 -14.12
CA GLN A 652 18.50 0.65 -14.13
C GLN A 652 18.77 -0.86 -14.29
N PHE A 653 19.92 -1.27 -14.85
CA PHE A 653 20.23 -2.67 -15.16
C PHE A 653 21.64 -3.04 -14.74
N ASP A 654 21.88 -4.34 -14.54
CA ASP A 654 23.24 -4.85 -14.43
C ASP A 654 23.96 -4.73 -15.77
N GLN A 655 25.17 -4.20 -15.73
CA GLN A 655 25.92 -3.85 -16.94
C GLN A 655 26.50 -5.08 -17.64
N ARG A 656 26.72 -6.19 -16.90
CA ARG A 656 27.15 -7.46 -17.51
C ARG A 656 25.98 -8.17 -18.16
N VAL A 657 24.81 -8.19 -17.52
CA VAL A 657 23.59 -8.79 -18.09
C VAL A 657 23.25 -8.14 -19.43
N THR A 658 23.22 -6.81 -19.47
CA THR A 658 22.95 -6.04 -20.70
C THR A 658 24.04 -6.25 -21.77
N ALA A 659 25.31 -6.37 -21.38
CA ALA A 659 26.39 -6.70 -22.32
C ALA A 659 26.25 -8.11 -22.90
N TYR A 660 25.91 -9.11 -22.07
CA TYR A 660 25.65 -10.47 -22.53
C TYR A 660 24.45 -10.55 -23.48
N SER A 661 23.40 -9.75 -23.26
CA SER A 661 22.24 -9.70 -24.16
C SER A 661 22.63 -9.27 -25.58
N ALA A 662 23.39 -8.19 -25.74
CA ALA A 662 23.87 -7.76 -27.05
C ALA A 662 24.86 -8.76 -27.67
N LEU A 663 25.77 -9.32 -26.85
CA LEU A 663 26.78 -10.27 -27.31
C LEU A 663 26.16 -11.59 -27.83
N SER A 664 25.19 -12.16 -27.11
CA SER A 664 24.54 -13.40 -27.52
C SER A 664 23.82 -13.27 -28.87
N LEU A 665 23.07 -12.18 -29.07
CA LEU A 665 22.44 -11.89 -30.36
C LEU A 665 23.49 -11.69 -31.46
N THR A 666 24.56 -10.95 -31.16
CA THR A 666 25.65 -10.73 -32.12
C THR A 666 26.33 -12.03 -32.53
N LEU A 667 26.63 -12.93 -31.58
CA LEU A 667 27.23 -14.23 -31.85
C LEU A 667 26.32 -15.11 -32.71
N TRP A 668 25.02 -15.14 -32.41
CA TRP A 668 24.07 -15.89 -33.21
C TRP A 668 24.06 -15.38 -34.66
N LEU A 669 23.97 -14.06 -34.85
CA LEU A 669 23.98 -13.42 -36.17
C LEU A 669 25.25 -13.72 -36.98
N GLN A 670 26.41 -13.75 -36.31
CA GLN A 670 27.70 -14.06 -36.93
C GLN A 670 27.89 -15.55 -37.24
N GLY A 671 26.93 -16.42 -36.92
CA GLY A 671 26.98 -17.86 -37.20
C GLY A 671 27.61 -18.70 -36.09
N PHE A 672 27.57 -18.23 -34.83
CA PHE A 672 28.03 -18.94 -33.64
C PHE A 672 26.87 -19.24 -32.66
N PRO A 673 25.89 -20.07 -33.05
CA PRO A 673 24.68 -20.32 -32.25
C PRO A 673 24.93 -21.07 -30.93
N GLU A 674 25.92 -21.97 -30.87
CA GLU A 674 26.23 -22.71 -29.63
C GLU A 674 26.84 -21.77 -28.59
N GLN A 675 27.78 -20.91 -29.02
CA GLN A 675 28.34 -19.85 -28.18
C GLN A 675 27.27 -18.85 -27.73
N ALA A 676 26.36 -18.47 -28.64
CA ALA A 676 25.25 -17.58 -28.31
C ALA A 676 24.37 -18.15 -27.19
N MET A 677 23.97 -19.41 -27.29
CA MET A 677 23.16 -20.08 -26.25
C MET A 677 23.90 -20.19 -24.92
N LYS A 678 25.20 -20.49 -24.93
CA LYS A 678 26.02 -20.49 -23.71
C LYS A 678 26.04 -19.13 -23.01
N ILE A 679 26.11 -18.04 -23.77
CA ILE A 679 26.03 -16.68 -23.23
C ILE A 679 24.64 -16.40 -22.65
N VAL A 680 23.56 -16.85 -23.32
CA VAL A 680 22.19 -16.72 -22.81
C VAL A 680 22.04 -17.42 -21.45
N GLU A 681 22.54 -18.65 -21.32
CA GLU A 681 22.48 -19.40 -20.05
C GLU A 681 23.28 -18.70 -18.95
N THR A 682 24.48 -18.23 -19.26
CA THR A 682 25.34 -17.48 -18.33
C THR A 682 24.64 -16.19 -17.85
N SER A 683 24.02 -15.45 -18.77
CA SER A 683 23.29 -14.21 -18.46
C SER A 683 22.05 -14.48 -17.59
N ALA A 684 21.28 -15.51 -17.92
CA ALA A 684 20.08 -15.91 -17.17
C ALA A 684 20.42 -16.37 -15.75
N GLN A 685 21.52 -17.11 -15.57
CA GLN A 685 22.02 -17.51 -14.25
C GLN A 685 22.47 -16.30 -13.43
N LEU A 686 23.24 -15.39 -14.04
CA LEU A 686 23.67 -14.16 -13.38
C LEU A 686 22.48 -13.31 -12.94
N ALA A 687 21.48 -13.12 -13.79
CA ALA A 687 20.29 -12.34 -13.48
C ALA A 687 19.48 -12.95 -12.32
N GLN A 688 19.37 -14.28 -12.25
CA GLN A 688 18.73 -14.99 -11.13
C GLN A 688 19.51 -14.80 -9.82
N ILE A 689 20.84 -14.92 -9.84
CA ILE A 689 21.69 -14.69 -8.66
C ILE A 689 21.55 -13.25 -8.15
N LEU A 690 21.42 -12.29 -9.06
CA LEU A 690 21.21 -10.88 -8.69
C LEU A 690 19.86 -10.63 -8.01
N ALA A 691 18.87 -11.50 -8.23
CA ALA A 691 17.48 -11.35 -7.78
C ALA A 691 16.90 -9.96 -8.11
N HIS A 692 17.18 -9.48 -9.33
CA HIS A 692 16.81 -8.15 -9.79
C HIS A 692 15.93 -8.23 -11.04
N ASP A 693 14.63 -8.02 -10.86
CA ASP A 693 13.59 -8.25 -11.88
C ASP A 693 13.87 -7.55 -13.22
N PRO A 694 14.31 -6.27 -13.28
CA PRO A 694 14.67 -5.63 -14.55
C PRO A 694 15.82 -6.31 -15.29
N SER A 695 16.80 -6.86 -14.56
CA SER A 695 17.91 -7.60 -15.18
C SER A 695 17.47 -8.99 -15.65
N ILE A 696 16.57 -9.65 -14.92
CA ILE A 696 15.94 -10.90 -15.37
C ILE A 696 15.15 -10.68 -16.66
N PHE A 697 14.32 -9.63 -16.69
CA PHE A 697 13.61 -9.21 -17.89
C PHE A 697 14.56 -8.97 -19.06
N HIS A 698 15.63 -8.20 -18.86
CA HIS A 698 16.58 -7.86 -19.92
C HIS A 698 17.33 -9.10 -20.46
N ALA A 699 17.76 -10.01 -19.59
CA ALA A 699 18.46 -11.24 -19.99
C ALA A 699 17.55 -12.15 -20.83
N ILE A 700 16.29 -12.27 -20.43
CA ILE A 700 15.36 -13.25 -20.99
C ILE A 700 14.57 -12.67 -22.17
N ALA A 701 13.82 -11.60 -21.94
CA ALA A 701 12.87 -11.07 -22.91
C ALA A 701 13.58 -10.37 -24.08
N LEU A 702 14.70 -9.68 -23.83
CA LEU A 702 15.37 -8.91 -24.88
C LEU A 702 16.46 -9.68 -25.62
N SER A 703 16.91 -10.84 -25.10
CA SER A 703 17.87 -11.69 -25.80
C SER A 703 17.52 -13.17 -25.75
N GLY A 704 17.47 -13.79 -24.57
CA GLY A 704 17.43 -15.25 -24.44
C GLY A 704 16.31 -15.93 -25.22
N CYS A 705 15.07 -15.45 -25.09
CA CYS A 705 13.93 -16.00 -25.84
C CYS A 705 14.12 -15.85 -27.35
N ARG A 706 14.66 -14.72 -27.80
CA ARG A 706 14.90 -14.48 -29.23
C ARG A 706 15.96 -15.42 -29.79
N VAL A 707 17.09 -15.59 -29.11
CA VAL A 707 18.15 -16.53 -29.54
C VAL A 707 17.63 -17.96 -29.57
N ALA A 708 16.91 -18.40 -28.53
CA ALA A 708 16.35 -19.75 -28.49
C ALA A 708 15.33 -20.00 -29.63
N LEU A 709 14.43 -19.05 -29.88
CA LEU A 709 13.47 -19.15 -30.98
C LEU A 709 14.15 -19.12 -32.35
N LEU A 710 15.18 -18.29 -32.54
CA LEU A 710 15.95 -18.26 -33.79
C LEU A 710 16.73 -19.57 -34.01
N ALA A 711 17.24 -20.21 -32.96
CA ALA A 711 17.88 -21.52 -33.04
C ALA A 711 16.89 -22.69 -33.27
N GLY A 712 15.60 -22.48 -33.00
CA GLY A 712 14.58 -23.54 -32.99
C GLY A 712 14.55 -24.36 -31.69
N ASP A 713 15.23 -23.93 -30.63
CA ASP A 713 15.27 -24.62 -29.33
C ASP A 713 14.04 -24.25 -28.49
N ARG A 714 12.93 -24.95 -28.77
CA ARG A 714 11.67 -24.79 -28.04
C ARG A 714 11.80 -25.08 -26.53
N PRO A 715 12.43 -26.19 -26.08
CA PRO A 715 12.60 -26.45 -24.65
C PRO A 715 13.28 -25.30 -23.89
N SER A 716 14.30 -24.67 -24.47
CA SER A 716 14.96 -23.53 -23.83
C SER A 716 14.09 -22.26 -23.85
N ALA A 717 13.36 -22.00 -24.93
CA ALA A 717 12.42 -20.87 -24.99
C ALA A 717 11.33 -20.99 -23.89
N ASP A 718 10.73 -22.16 -23.72
CA ASP A 718 9.72 -22.39 -22.68
C ASP A 718 10.29 -22.25 -21.26
N ARG A 719 11.50 -22.78 -21.02
CA ARG A 719 12.21 -22.64 -19.74
C ARG A 719 12.47 -21.18 -19.39
N LEU A 720 12.95 -20.40 -20.36
CA LEU A 720 13.24 -18.98 -20.19
C LEU A 720 11.95 -18.19 -19.94
N LEU A 721 10.87 -18.46 -20.67
CA LEU A 721 9.58 -17.82 -20.42
C LEU A 721 9.01 -18.15 -19.03
N ALA A 722 9.19 -19.39 -18.55
CA ALA A 722 8.78 -19.77 -17.20
C ALA A 722 9.57 -19.00 -16.13
N LEU A 723 10.88 -18.80 -16.32
CA LEU A 723 11.71 -17.95 -15.45
C LEU A 723 11.22 -16.50 -15.45
N LEU A 724 10.93 -15.94 -16.63
CA LEU A 724 10.37 -14.59 -16.72
C LEU A 724 9.02 -14.48 -16.01
N GLN A 725 8.15 -15.48 -16.17
CA GLN A 725 6.84 -15.53 -15.52
C GLN A 725 6.93 -15.52 -13.99
N GLY A 726 7.96 -16.16 -13.41
CA GLY A 726 8.25 -16.08 -11.98
C GLY A 726 8.57 -14.65 -11.50
N ALA A 727 9.17 -13.82 -12.35
CA ALA A 727 9.49 -12.42 -12.05
C ALA A 727 8.30 -11.45 -12.26
N VAL A 728 7.24 -11.87 -12.98
CA VAL A 728 6.07 -10.99 -13.30
C VAL A 728 5.17 -10.69 -12.11
N ALA A 729 5.21 -11.49 -11.03
CA ALA A 729 4.34 -11.31 -9.86
C ALA A 729 4.42 -9.91 -9.20
N ARG A 730 5.41 -9.08 -9.57
CA ARG A 730 5.67 -7.76 -9.01
C ARG A 730 5.62 -6.61 -10.03
N GLN A 731 5.55 -6.88 -11.34
CA GLN A 731 5.52 -5.86 -12.40
C GLN A 731 4.63 -6.26 -13.58
N VAL A 732 3.48 -5.60 -13.74
CA VAL A 732 2.47 -5.90 -14.76
C VAL A 732 3.00 -5.71 -16.20
N SER A 733 3.97 -4.81 -16.40
CA SER A 733 4.51 -4.46 -17.72
C SER A 733 5.30 -5.58 -18.41
N TYR A 734 5.75 -6.62 -17.69
CA TYR A 734 6.47 -7.76 -18.30
C TYR A 734 5.55 -8.82 -18.88
N GLY A 735 4.28 -8.86 -18.46
CA GLY A 735 3.29 -9.82 -18.95
C GLY A 735 3.07 -9.71 -20.46
N VAL A 736 3.19 -8.51 -21.02
CA VAL A 736 2.99 -8.26 -22.46
C VAL A 736 4.05 -8.96 -23.32
N TRP A 737 5.30 -9.04 -22.86
CA TRP A 737 6.39 -9.72 -23.58
C TRP A 737 6.22 -11.23 -23.56
N ILE A 738 5.79 -11.80 -22.42
CA ILE A 738 5.43 -13.22 -22.34
C ILE A 738 4.31 -13.53 -23.33
N ARG A 739 3.30 -12.65 -23.40
CA ARG A 739 2.18 -12.78 -24.32
C ARG A 739 2.64 -12.77 -25.78
N ALA A 740 3.52 -11.82 -26.13
CA ALA A 740 4.09 -11.72 -27.46
C ALA A 740 4.87 -12.99 -27.86
N TYR A 741 5.78 -13.46 -27.00
CA TYR A 741 6.56 -14.67 -27.27
C TYR A 741 5.70 -15.94 -27.35
N ARG A 742 4.66 -16.05 -26.51
CA ARG A 742 3.67 -17.14 -26.64
C ARG A 742 2.93 -17.08 -27.97
N GLY A 743 2.60 -15.89 -28.46
CA GLY A 743 1.94 -15.72 -29.75
C GLY A 743 2.81 -16.17 -30.92
N GLU A 744 4.10 -15.78 -30.91
CA GLU A 744 5.08 -16.25 -31.89
C GLU A 744 5.26 -17.78 -31.84
N ILE A 745 5.32 -18.34 -30.64
CA ILE A 745 5.37 -19.78 -30.41
C ILE A 745 4.16 -20.50 -31.02
N MET A 746 2.94 -19.98 -30.80
CA MET A 746 1.71 -20.58 -31.34
C MET A 746 1.68 -20.55 -32.87
N ILE A 747 2.16 -19.47 -33.49
CA ILE A 747 2.29 -19.38 -34.95
C ILE A 747 3.21 -20.49 -35.47
N ARG A 748 4.34 -20.71 -34.80
CA ARG A 748 5.31 -21.77 -35.16
C ARG A 748 4.77 -23.17 -34.94
N ASP A 749 3.89 -23.35 -33.95
CA ASP A 749 3.24 -24.63 -33.63
C ASP A 749 2.04 -24.94 -34.54
N GLY A 750 1.71 -24.06 -35.50
CA GLY A 750 0.64 -24.29 -36.47
C GLY A 750 -0.73 -23.74 -36.05
N ASP A 751 -0.80 -22.84 -35.05
CA ASP A 751 -1.99 -22.07 -34.70
C ASP A 751 -1.80 -20.57 -35.02
N PRO A 752 -1.75 -20.21 -36.32
CA PRO A 752 -1.42 -18.85 -36.74
C PRO A 752 -2.50 -17.83 -36.37
N GLU A 753 -3.77 -18.23 -36.34
CA GLU A 753 -4.88 -17.31 -36.06
C GLU A 753 -4.88 -16.88 -34.59
N ALA A 754 -4.75 -17.83 -33.65
CA ALA A 754 -4.70 -17.51 -32.23
C ALA A 754 -3.39 -16.82 -31.85
N GLY A 755 -2.27 -17.27 -32.42
CA GLY A 755 -0.97 -16.64 -32.18
C GLY A 755 -0.91 -15.19 -32.69
N SER A 756 -1.47 -14.90 -33.88
CA SER A 756 -1.53 -13.54 -34.43
C SER A 756 -2.37 -12.62 -33.57
N ARG A 757 -3.57 -13.05 -33.13
CA ARG A 757 -4.40 -12.27 -32.19
C ARG A 757 -3.66 -11.93 -30.91
N LEU A 758 -2.92 -12.89 -30.37
CA LEU A 758 -2.16 -12.71 -29.14
C LEU A 758 -1.03 -11.68 -29.31
N LEU A 759 -0.35 -11.71 -30.45
CA LEU A 759 0.67 -10.72 -30.83
C LEU A 759 0.08 -9.34 -31.11
N GLU A 760 -1.08 -9.22 -31.77
CA GLU A 760 -1.77 -7.95 -32.02
C GLU A 760 -2.11 -7.24 -30.71
N VAL A 761 -2.68 -7.97 -29.74
CA VAL A 761 -2.97 -7.44 -28.40
C VAL A 761 -1.67 -6.99 -27.73
N ALA A 762 -0.64 -7.84 -27.74
CA ALA A 762 0.63 -7.50 -27.11
C ALA A 762 1.28 -6.25 -27.75
N LEU A 763 1.27 -6.12 -29.08
CA LEU A 763 1.83 -4.97 -29.79
C LEU A 763 1.00 -3.68 -29.60
N THR A 764 -0.28 -3.80 -29.24
CA THR A 764 -1.14 -2.66 -28.89
C THR A 764 -0.92 -2.20 -27.44
N GLU A 765 -0.74 -3.16 -26.52
CA GLU A 765 -0.49 -2.93 -25.08
C GLU A 765 0.95 -2.48 -24.79
N LEU A 766 1.91 -2.90 -25.62
CA LEU A 766 3.30 -2.49 -25.50
C LEU A 766 3.40 -0.96 -25.62
N PRO A 767 3.96 -0.25 -24.63
CA PRO A 767 4.10 1.20 -24.68
C PRO A 767 4.77 1.60 -25.99
N LYS A 768 4.22 2.58 -26.71
CA LYS A 768 4.73 3.00 -28.03
C LYS A 768 6.22 3.40 -28.04
N ALA A 769 6.86 3.53 -26.87
CA ALA A 769 8.21 4.04 -26.68
C ALA A 769 9.19 3.07 -25.97
N ALA A 770 8.81 1.83 -25.66
CA ALA A 770 9.66 0.92 -24.87
C ALA A 770 10.26 -0.23 -25.70
N PHE A 771 11.54 -0.11 -26.08
CA PHE A 771 12.41 -1.14 -26.70
C PHE A 771 12.25 -1.41 -28.21
N HIS A 772 12.16 -0.37 -29.06
CA HIS A 772 12.03 -0.54 -30.53
C HIS A 772 13.00 -1.52 -31.18
N ALA A 773 14.25 -1.61 -30.71
CA ALA A 773 15.25 -2.58 -31.18
C ALA A 773 14.76 -4.04 -31.21
N HIS A 774 13.74 -4.37 -30.42
CA HIS A 774 13.18 -5.71 -30.30
C HIS A 774 11.76 -5.84 -30.90
N TYR A 775 11.21 -4.78 -31.52
CA TYR A 775 9.90 -4.81 -32.19
C TYR A 775 9.93 -5.43 -33.57
N ALA A 776 11.00 -5.18 -34.34
CA ALA A 776 11.12 -5.71 -35.69
C ALA A 776 10.91 -7.24 -35.73
N PRO A 777 11.51 -8.04 -34.81
CA PRO A 777 11.23 -9.47 -34.74
C PRO A 777 9.77 -9.83 -34.41
N LEU A 778 9.11 -9.11 -33.49
CA LEU A 778 7.71 -9.39 -33.13
C LEU A 778 6.74 -9.06 -34.27
N ARG A 779 7.01 -7.99 -35.01
CA ARG A 779 6.25 -7.62 -36.22
C ARG A 779 6.49 -8.60 -37.36
N ALA A 780 7.71 -9.08 -37.51
CA ALA A 780 8.05 -10.14 -38.46
C ALA A 780 7.26 -11.43 -38.15
N ALA A 781 7.21 -11.83 -36.87
CA ALA A 781 6.41 -12.97 -36.43
C ALA A 781 4.91 -12.76 -36.70
N LEU A 782 4.37 -11.57 -36.44
CA LEU A 782 2.98 -11.25 -36.76
C LEU A 782 2.70 -11.34 -38.26
N ALA A 783 3.58 -10.79 -39.11
CA ALA A 783 3.44 -10.86 -40.55
C ALA A 783 3.46 -12.31 -41.05
N GLN A 784 4.34 -13.15 -40.51
CA GLN A 784 4.36 -14.59 -40.80
C GLN A 784 3.07 -15.28 -40.34
N GLY A 785 2.53 -14.91 -39.17
CA GLY A 785 1.24 -15.39 -38.67
C GLY A 785 0.09 -15.05 -39.60
N PHE A 786 -0.01 -13.80 -40.07
CA PHE A 786 -1.01 -13.40 -41.07
C PHE A 786 -0.86 -14.18 -42.38
N ALA A 787 0.36 -14.36 -42.87
CA ALA A 787 0.60 -15.12 -44.08
C ALA A 787 0.18 -16.60 -43.92
N ALA A 788 0.52 -17.23 -42.80
CA ALA A 788 0.13 -18.61 -42.48
C ALA A 788 -1.39 -18.77 -42.30
N ALA A 789 -2.09 -17.72 -41.88
CA ALA A 789 -3.56 -17.64 -41.82
C ALA A 789 -4.22 -17.33 -43.18
N GLY A 790 -3.45 -17.14 -44.26
CA GLY A 790 -3.96 -16.76 -45.58
C GLY A 790 -4.32 -15.27 -45.73
N ARG A 791 -4.00 -14.43 -44.75
CA ARG A 791 -4.21 -12.97 -44.74
C ARG A 791 -3.00 -12.24 -45.35
N VAL A 792 -2.74 -12.50 -46.63
CA VAL A 792 -1.51 -12.05 -47.32
C VAL A 792 -1.38 -10.52 -47.41
N ASP A 793 -2.50 -9.79 -47.57
CA ASP A 793 -2.47 -8.33 -47.60
C ASP A 793 -2.07 -7.73 -46.25
N ASP A 794 -2.62 -8.25 -45.14
CA ASP A 794 -2.26 -7.84 -43.78
C ASP A 794 -0.78 -8.17 -43.48
N ALA A 795 -0.31 -9.34 -43.92
CA ALA A 795 1.09 -9.73 -43.80
C ALA A 795 2.03 -8.75 -44.54
N THR A 796 1.63 -8.32 -45.75
CA THR A 796 2.38 -7.35 -46.55
C THR A 796 2.41 -5.98 -45.87
N ILE A 797 1.27 -5.51 -45.36
CA ILE A 797 1.20 -4.24 -44.63
C ILE A 797 2.09 -4.28 -43.38
N ALA A 798 2.04 -5.38 -42.62
CA ALA A 798 2.83 -5.55 -41.41
C ALA A 798 4.34 -5.53 -41.68
N ILE A 799 4.80 -6.20 -42.74
CA ILE A 799 6.23 -6.26 -43.08
C ILE A 799 6.76 -4.93 -43.62
N GLU A 800 6.00 -4.24 -44.49
CA GLU A 800 6.38 -2.91 -45.00
C GLU A 800 6.46 -1.88 -43.86
N HIS A 801 5.54 -1.94 -42.92
CA HIS A 801 5.57 -1.07 -41.75
C HIS A 801 6.78 -1.36 -40.84
N ALA A 802 7.22 -2.62 -40.73
CA ALA A 802 8.43 -2.98 -39.99
C ALA A 802 9.70 -2.47 -40.69
N LEU A 803 9.82 -2.66 -42.01
CA LEU A 803 10.93 -2.16 -42.82
C LEU A 803 11.06 -0.63 -42.71
N ALA A 804 9.96 0.09 -42.93
CA ALA A 804 9.94 1.54 -42.85
C ALA A 804 10.29 2.06 -41.44
N LEU A 805 9.94 1.33 -40.38
CA LEU A 805 10.32 1.71 -39.01
C LEU A 805 11.82 1.49 -38.76
N ALA A 806 12.37 0.36 -39.18
CA ALA A 806 13.78 0.04 -39.07
C ALA A 806 14.66 1.09 -39.79
N GLU A 807 14.30 1.46 -41.02
CA GLU A 807 15.00 2.50 -41.77
C GLU A 807 14.94 3.87 -41.08
N ARG A 808 13.75 4.30 -40.65
CA ARG A 808 13.58 5.62 -40.01
C ARG A 808 14.36 5.73 -38.70
N THR A 809 14.40 4.66 -37.91
CA THR A 809 15.03 4.67 -36.59
C THR A 809 16.52 4.33 -36.65
N GLY A 810 16.99 3.70 -37.74
CA GLY A 810 18.36 3.18 -37.87
C GLY A 810 18.58 1.85 -37.13
N ASP A 811 17.50 1.17 -36.75
CA ASP A 811 17.52 -0.14 -36.10
C ASP A 811 17.48 -1.25 -37.15
N VAL A 812 18.63 -1.53 -37.76
CA VAL A 812 18.74 -2.34 -38.99
C VAL A 812 19.30 -3.74 -38.77
N TRP A 813 19.60 -4.15 -37.53
CA TRP A 813 20.15 -5.49 -37.24
C TRP A 813 19.25 -6.66 -37.70
N TYR A 814 17.93 -6.44 -37.75
CA TYR A 814 16.93 -7.41 -38.22
C TYR A 814 16.47 -7.16 -39.67
N PHE A 815 16.99 -6.12 -40.31
CA PHE A 815 16.57 -5.68 -41.65
C PHE A 815 16.73 -6.75 -42.73
N PRO A 816 17.83 -7.54 -42.78
CA PRO A 816 17.95 -8.63 -43.75
C PRO A 816 16.81 -9.64 -43.65
N GLU A 817 16.40 -10.01 -42.44
CA GLU A 817 15.33 -10.98 -42.20
C GLU A 817 13.95 -10.41 -42.60
N LEU A 818 13.70 -9.13 -42.37
CA LEU A 818 12.48 -8.47 -42.84
C LEU A 818 12.36 -8.51 -44.37
N LEU A 819 13.47 -8.22 -45.06
CA LEU A 819 13.52 -8.30 -46.53
C LEU A 819 13.32 -9.74 -47.01
N ARG A 820 13.93 -10.73 -46.35
CA ARG A 820 13.73 -12.14 -46.68
C ARG A 820 12.26 -12.53 -46.58
N ILE A 821 11.59 -12.17 -45.48
CA ILE A 821 10.16 -12.45 -45.28
C ILE A 821 9.30 -11.76 -46.36
N LYS A 822 9.62 -10.52 -46.72
CA LYS A 822 8.96 -9.84 -47.85
C LYS A 822 9.16 -10.60 -49.17
N GLY A 823 10.36 -11.11 -49.42
CA GLY A 823 10.66 -11.98 -50.57
C GLY A 823 9.77 -13.22 -50.61
N GLU A 824 9.60 -13.92 -49.49
CA GLU A 824 8.71 -15.09 -49.37
C GLU A 824 7.25 -14.73 -49.72
N PHE A 825 6.77 -13.57 -49.29
CA PHE A 825 5.41 -13.10 -49.63
C PHE A 825 5.28 -12.79 -51.13
N LEU A 826 6.32 -12.27 -51.77
CA LEU A 826 6.35 -12.03 -53.22
C LEU A 826 6.34 -13.35 -54.01
N VAL A 827 7.04 -14.38 -53.54
CA VAL A 827 6.95 -15.74 -54.10
C VAL A 827 5.51 -16.25 -54.01
N ALA A 828 4.89 -16.15 -52.84
CA ALA A 828 3.49 -16.58 -52.62
C ALA A 828 2.50 -15.82 -53.54
N ARG A 829 2.79 -14.57 -53.89
CA ARG A 829 2.01 -13.74 -54.84
C ARG A 829 2.37 -13.95 -56.31
N ARG A 830 3.20 -14.96 -56.63
CA ARG A 830 3.63 -15.28 -58.00
C ARG A 830 4.39 -14.13 -58.68
N ALA A 831 5.23 -13.42 -57.92
CA ALA A 831 6.13 -12.37 -58.42
C ALA A 831 7.61 -12.78 -58.23
N PRO A 832 8.09 -13.81 -58.94
CA PRO A 832 9.41 -14.42 -58.68
C PRO A 832 10.58 -13.47 -58.94
N ASP A 833 10.53 -12.61 -59.97
CA ASP A 833 11.63 -11.69 -60.27
C ASP A 833 11.81 -10.63 -59.16
N ALA A 834 10.69 -10.08 -58.66
CA ALA A 834 10.70 -9.13 -57.54
C ALA A 834 11.12 -9.82 -56.23
N ALA A 835 10.77 -11.10 -56.04
CA ALA A 835 11.22 -11.89 -54.91
C ALA A 835 12.75 -12.11 -54.95
N GLU A 836 13.30 -12.50 -56.12
CA GLU A 836 14.74 -12.67 -56.32
C GLU A 836 15.51 -11.37 -56.03
N GLU A 837 15.05 -10.23 -56.57
CA GLU A 837 15.64 -8.92 -56.27
C GLU A 837 15.63 -8.60 -54.77
N THR A 838 14.51 -8.89 -54.10
CA THR A 838 14.36 -8.66 -52.66
C THR A 838 15.29 -9.57 -51.84
N PHE A 839 15.44 -10.84 -52.22
CA PHE A 839 16.40 -11.77 -51.58
C PHE A 839 17.85 -11.33 -51.80
N LEU A 840 18.21 -10.86 -52.99
CA LEU A 840 19.55 -10.35 -53.26
C LEU A 840 19.85 -9.09 -52.43
N LEU A 841 18.86 -8.19 -52.26
CA LEU A 841 18.99 -7.04 -51.37
C LEU A 841 19.16 -7.46 -49.90
N SER A 842 18.39 -8.45 -49.44
CA SER A 842 18.55 -9.05 -48.11
C SER A 842 19.96 -9.59 -47.89
N LEU A 843 20.50 -10.31 -48.88
CA LEU A 843 21.83 -10.92 -48.82
C LEU A 843 22.95 -9.87 -48.80
N ASP A 844 22.83 -8.80 -49.59
CA ASP A 844 23.76 -7.68 -49.57
C ASP A 844 23.81 -7.01 -48.19
N TRP A 845 22.64 -6.74 -47.59
CA TRP A 845 22.57 -6.22 -46.22
C TRP A 845 23.19 -7.18 -45.19
N ALA A 846 22.87 -8.48 -45.26
CA ALA A 846 23.44 -9.48 -44.36
C ALA A 846 24.97 -9.52 -44.44
N ARG A 847 25.54 -9.45 -45.66
CA ARG A 847 26.99 -9.42 -45.89
C ARG A 847 27.64 -8.15 -45.34
N ARG A 848 27.02 -6.99 -45.54
CA ARG A 848 27.51 -5.71 -44.98
C ARG A 848 27.62 -5.75 -43.46
N GLN A 849 26.65 -6.40 -42.81
CA GLN A 849 26.62 -6.57 -41.35
C GLN A 849 27.57 -7.69 -40.85
N GLY A 850 28.05 -8.56 -41.73
CA GLY A 850 28.73 -9.80 -41.34
C GLY A 850 27.79 -10.80 -40.65
N ALA A 851 26.49 -10.75 -40.97
CA ALA A 851 25.45 -11.58 -40.38
C ALA A 851 25.27 -12.90 -41.16
N LEU A 852 26.21 -13.83 -40.96
CA LEU A 852 26.21 -15.14 -41.63
C LEU A 852 24.91 -15.94 -41.42
N ALA A 853 24.26 -15.83 -40.25
CA ALA A 853 22.97 -16.49 -40.02
C ALA A 853 21.87 -15.96 -40.96
N TRP A 854 21.84 -14.65 -41.20
CA TRP A 854 20.92 -14.06 -42.18
C TRP A 854 21.29 -14.41 -43.62
N GLU A 855 22.59 -14.48 -43.95
CA GLU A 855 23.02 -14.98 -45.25
C GLU A 855 22.50 -16.40 -45.50
N LEU A 856 22.56 -17.28 -44.50
CA LEU A 856 22.07 -18.66 -44.61
C LEU A 856 20.56 -18.71 -44.86
N ARG A 857 19.76 -18.02 -44.03
CA ARG A 857 18.29 -18.05 -44.16
C ARG A 857 17.84 -17.50 -45.50
N THR A 858 18.39 -16.35 -45.90
CA THR A 858 18.11 -15.78 -47.22
C THR A 858 18.59 -16.70 -48.34
N GLY A 859 19.74 -17.36 -48.14
CA GLY A 859 20.28 -18.31 -49.10
C GLY A 859 19.41 -19.55 -49.29
N ILE A 860 18.76 -20.07 -48.23
CA ILE A 860 17.79 -21.17 -48.31
C ILE A 860 16.59 -20.74 -49.16
N SER A 861 16.00 -19.57 -48.87
CA SER A 861 14.85 -19.02 -49.62
C SER A 861 15.19 -18.82 -51.10
N LEU A 862 16.36 -18.22 -51.38
CA LEU A 862 16.82 -17.96 -52.74
C LEU A 862 17.15 -19.25 -53.50
N ALA A 863 17.77 -20.23 -52.85
CA ALA A 863 18.07 -21.54 -53.45
C ALA A 863 16.78 -22.30 -53.81
N ARG A 864 15.71 -22.18 -53.01
CA ARG A 864 14.38 -22.72 -53.36
C ARG A 864 13.82 -22.06 -54.61
N LEU A 865 13.82 -20.73 -54.65
CA LEU A 865 13.32 -19.99 -55.81
C LEU A 865 14.10 -20.35 -57.09
N TRP A 866 15.43 -20.43 -57.01
CA TRP A 866 16.25 -20.85 -58.15
C TRP A 866 15.99 -22.28 -58.57
N ALA A 867 15.76 -23.20 -57.63
CA ALA A 867 15.38 -24.57 -57.97
C ALA A 867 14.02 -24.65 -58.67
N GLU A 868 13.04 -23.82 -58.26
CA GLU A 868 11.74 -23.69 -58.96
C GLU A 868 11.85 -23.08 -60.36
N GLN A 869 12.96 -22.37 -60.65
CA GLN A 869 13.30 -21.82 -61.95
C GLN A 869 14.27 -22.71 -62.76
N ASP A 870 14.41 -23.99 -62.39
CA ASP A 870 15.31 -24.97 -63.01
C ASP A 870 16.82 -24.59 -62.97
N ARG A 871 17.23 -23.73 -62.03
CA ARG A 871 18.63 -23.30 -61.80
C ARG A 871 19.30 -24.13 -60.69
N ILE A 872 19.17 -25.46 -60.76
CA ILE A 872 19.50 -26.39 -59.66
C ILE A 872 21.00 -26.38 -59.31
N ASP A 873 21.90 -26.39 -60.31
CA ASP A 873 23.36 -26.35 -60.08
C ASP A 873 23.78 -25.06 -59.36
N VAL A 874 23.19 -23.92 -59.73
CA VAL A 874 23.46 -22.61 -59.11
C VAL A 874 22.99 -22.61 -57.67
N ALA A 875 21.76 -23.09 -57.42
CA ALA A 875 21.19 -23.22 -56.08
C ALA A 875 22.03 -24.13 -55.17
N HIS A 876 22.45 -25.29 -55.68
CA HIS A 876 23.25 -26.24 -54.92
C HIS A 876 24.64 -25.67 -54.59
N ALA A 877 25.35 -25.13 -55.58
CA ALA A 877 26.70 -24.58 -55.37
C ALA A 877 26.69 -23.44 -54.35
N PHE A 878 25.76 -22.50 -54.50
CA PHE A 878 25.63 -21.36 -53.62
C PHE A 878 25.30 -21.75 -52.17
N LEU A 879 24.30 -22.61 -51.96
CA LEU A 879 23.92 -23.04 -50.61
C LEU A 879 24.99 -23.92 -49.95
N SER A 880 25.73 -24.71 -50.74
CA SER A 880 26.85 -25.53 -50.24
C SER A 880 27.97 -24.67 -49.69
N GLU A 881 28.36 -23.62 -50.44
CA GLU A 881 29.39 -22.67 -50.03
C GLU A 881 28.98 -21.93 -48.75
N LEU A 882 27.73 -21.45 -48.68
CA LEU A 882 27.21 -20.77 -47.48
C LEU A 882 27.22 -21.69 -46.26
N ARG A 883 26.71 -22.92 -46.38
CA ARG A 883 26.66 -23.88 -45.27
C ARG A 883 28.08 -24.25 -44.78
N ALA A 884 29.06 -24.33 -45.68
CA ALA A 884 30.45 -24.66 -45.34
C ALA A 884 31.16 -23.59 -44.49
N ARG A 885 30.64 -22.36 -44.42
CA ARG A 885 31.18 -21.29 -43.57
C ARG A 885 30.85 -21.46 -42.09
N PHE A 886 29.87 -22.30 -41.73
CA PHE A 886 29.50 -22.56 -40.34
C PHE A 886 30.45 -23.59 -39.71
N THR A 887 30.77 -23.37 -38.43
CA THR A 887 31.70 -24.23 -37.66
C THR A 887 31.03 -24.94 -36.49
N GLU A 888 29.84 -24.48 -36.08
CA GLU A 888 29.03 -25.00 -34.98
C GLU A 888 27.54 -24.85 -35.30
N GLY A 889 26.66 -25.48 -34.51
CA GLY A 889 25.21 -25.28 -34.61
C GLY A 889 24.49 -26.10 -35.67
N PHE A 890 25.07 -27.18 -36.15
CA PHE A 890 24.48 -28.02 -37.21
C PHE A 890 23.14 -28.68 -36.83
N GLU A 891 22.76 -28.62 -35.56
CA GLU A 891 21.45 -29.05 -35.05
C GLU A 891 20.38 -27.95 -35.06
N THR A 892 20.75 -26.70 -35.36
CA THR A 892 19.80 -25.58 -35.46
C THR A 892 18.88 -25.75 -36.66
N VAL A 893 17.66 -25.21 -36.54
CA VAL A 893 16.61 -25.36 -37.56
C VAL A 893 17.06 -24.97 -38.97
N ASP A 894 17.74 -23.83 -39.12
CA ASP A 894 18.17 -23.32 -40.42
C ASP A 894 19.28 -24.18 -41.05
N LEU A 895 20.24 -24.68 -40.27
CA LEU A 895 21.33 -25.54 -40.78
C LEU A 895 20.86 -26.95 -41.14
N VAL A 896 19.86 -27.46 -40.42
CA VAL A 896 19.16 -28.70 -40.76
C VAL A 896 18.37 -28.51 -42.05
N GLU A 897 17.62 -27.42 -42.18
CA GLU A 897 16.85 -27.08 -43.38
C GLU A 897 17.74 -26.93 -44.62
N ALA A 898 18.90 -26.26 -44.48
CA ALA A 898 19.89 -26.15 -45.54
C ALA A 898 20.44 -27.52 -45.96
N ALA A 899 20.76 -28.40 -45.02
CA ALA A 899 21.24 -29.75 -45.32
C ALA A 899 20.20 -30.60 -46.06
N GLN A 900 18.94 -30.53 -45.62
CA GLN A 900 17.82 -31.22 -46.28
C GLN A 900 17.56 -30.67 -47.69
N LEU A 901 17.65 -29.35 -47.88
CA LEU A 901 17.51 -28.74 -49.20
C LEU A 901 18.67 -29.14 -50.12
N LEU A 902 19.91 -29.14 -49.64
CA LEU A 902 21.06 -29.62 -50.42
C LEU A 902 20.89 -31.08 -50.86
N THR A 903 20.41 -31.95 -49.98
CA THR A 903 20.12 -33.36 -50.32
C THR A 903 19.10 -33.45 -51.45
N ARG A 904 17.99 -32.70 -51.35
CA ARG A 904 16.96 -32.66 -52.40
C ARG A 904 17.49 -32.13 -53.74
N LEU A 905 18.31 -31.08 -53.70
CA LEU A 905 18.93 -30.52 -54.90
C LEU A 905 19.91 -31.52 -55.53
N GLU A 906 20.66 -32.27 -54.72
CA GLU A 906 21.56 -33.31 -55.21
C GLU A 906 20.79 -34.47 -55.88
N ASP A 907 19.67 -34.90 -55.30
CA ASP A 907 18.80 -35.92 -55.90
C ASP A 907 18.22 -35.44 -57.25
N SER A 908 17.78 -34.19 -57.34
CA SER A 908 17.29 -33.60 -58.60
C SER A 908 18.40 -33.49 -59.66
N ARG A 909 19.63 -33.15 -59.28
CA ARG A 909 20.78 -33.11 -60.21
C ARG A 909 21.12 -34.49 -60.78
N ARG A 910 20.98 -35.55 -59.96
CA ARG A 910 21.19 -36.95 -60.36
C ARG A 910 20.07 -37.45 -61.28
N GLY A 911 18.82 -37.04 -61.03
CA GLY A 911 17.67 -37.36 -61.88
C GLY A 911 17.80 -36.82 -63.31
N ASP A 912 18.27 -35.58 -63.48
CA ASP A 912 18.55 -34.99 -64.80
C ASP A 912 19.69 -35.70 -65.54
N THR A 913 20.65 -36.29 -64.81
CA THR A 913 21.75 -37.04 -65.45
C THR A 913 21.29 -38.41 -65.95
N ASP A 914 20.39 -39.09 -65.24
CA ASP A 914 19.80 -40.37 -65.64
C ASP A 914 18.79 -40.23 -66.82
N GLU A 915 18.04 -39.12 -66.91
CA GLU A 915 17.19 -38.82 -68.09
C GLU A 915 18.03 -38.53 -69.35
N ILE A 916 19.16 -37.83 -69.22
CA ILE A 916 20.08 -37.57 -70.35
C ILE A 916 20.80 -38.86 -70.80
N GLU A 917 21.13 -39.79 -69.88
CA GLU A 917 21.71 -41.09 -70.25
C GLU A 917 20.68 -42.05 -70.86
N THR A 918 19.42 -42.02 -70.42
CA THR A 918 18.35 -42.81 -71.04
C THR A 918 17.94 -42.29 -72.42
N ASP A 919 17.95 -40.97 -72.67
CA ASP A 919 17.70 -40.41 -74.01
C ASP A 919 18.87 -40.66 -74.98
N LYS A 920 20.13 -40.70 -74.49
CA LYS A 920 21.28 -41.18 -75.27
C LYS A 920 21.20 -42.68 -75.59
N SER A 921 20.68 -43.50 -74.67
CA SER A 921 20.44 -44.95 -74.89
C SER A 921 19.31 -45.20 -75.89
N ALA A 922 18.27 -44.36 -75.90
CA ALA A 922 17.18 -44.42 -76.88
C ALA A 922 17.61 -43.96 -78.27
N ARG A 923 18.44 -42.91 -78.38
CA ARG A 923 19.04 -42.47 -79.67
C ARG A 923 20.13 -43.41 -80.20
N GLY A 924 20.82 -44.15 -79.32
CA GLY A 924 21.79 -45.17 -79.71
C GLY A 924 21.20 -46.46 -80.29
N LYS A 925 19.87 -46.65 -80.22
CA LYS A 925 19.14 -47.79 -80.82
C LYS A 925 18.40 -47.46 -82.12
N LEU A 926 18.61 -46.26 -82.68
CA LEU A 926 18.02 -45.80 -83.95
C LEU A 926 19.07 -45.43 -85.01
N LEU A 927 20.30 -45.96 -84.89
CA LEU A 927 21.35 -45.89 -85.92
C LEU A 927 21.71 -47.29 -86.43
#